data_AF-R6NFW2-F1
#
_entry.id   AF-R6NFW2-F1
#
_cell.length_a   1.000
_cell.length_b   1.000
_cell.length_c   1.000
_cell.angle_alpha   90.00
_cell.angle_beta   90.00
_cell.angle_gamma   90.00
#
_symmetry.space_group_name_H-M   'P 1'
#
loop_
_entity.id
_entity.type
_entity.pdbx_description
1 polymer ?
#
loop_
_entity_poly.entity_id
_entity_poly.type
_entity_poly.pdbx_seq_one_letter_code
_entity_poly.pdbx_strand_id
1 'polypeptide(L)'
;MNFKKFSLKAISVILALAMLVACVPMLASADEASIRLGVFSDVHYYADSLKGDRGEAWQQFLFERQKEYDVNNSLLDNALDGVLHNAVKNGQDYLLIPGDLTKDGELEAHKALAARLERFQAETGIPVFVTNGNHDVNNSDACTFENGVKEPADKTSPEQFREIYKNLGFDKADSFFTPKPGNKGGMLSYAANLGDAYRLIVVDSCIYSKDNGSSGDEHLTDGRIGDDLLAWIVDEAAKAKADGREIIAMQHHNLIPHMDIEDATFFAFVVDDWQRIADTYADAGIHHVFTGHLHSTDVVDHISDNGEVVYDILTPTLTGYPNTFRTVDFSTDGKNTTMKMATHDIDEYQPVISDYGEVYEKPFKFTYSFERTFGEGGVEGLIMNMIGPMIKNLFDDIQAEGGLIKYLASKNIDIEKIIVDALGTNGLAIGKADIFTVSGNVMSFINNLGAQVDEVYINQPDLTLEKAQALIEQLLNFEVSKYPNTYNARLLGDNYKYEGGCTLGQFATTVLLTYYAGDEDISGLPFVKDTLEGFDSGVTAEKFFNLLRKVVVNDLVEDELLANLDFNPGALFPKNTLFYVFGRLLQSITETLLGGDNSFANLIDSILSLPVVPDGYGSIDEIIDTLVVDEYLTFSQFESWGGTIAWMVGSLISDDKPEEKSDNNVVFTYTGPVKVEATKEDFRLPSNVVMNLGEDSATEVTVTWLTKYSLTDSDIELLPYSSSPRFTGRPTTDSRVNASSEAVTRSYPGADLGIFGLLPYETDYVLHTVKLSGLEPGTKYSYRVGDAEKGWWSEAGVIETASGGNDPFTFFYLSDPQAQRASHYETYNEVVKAARDMYPDGKFVVSAGDQVDLGTNSKHWNYFFNSTDEFMNMPFMPTTGNHEKSGSVLKSNFTLPNVPEQDEDSGTYYSYDYNGVHFTVLNTNDIVDNKLSDAQLAWLTSDIKGSDAKWKIVVLHKALYSNGSHYDDKEVVGMRSQLSALLPYLGVDLVLQGHDHVYLRTDAMKANAVVPVKSSTVDYNGFIYRMKHDPCGTIYSICGTSGVKVYATKDVEATDKLFPRAEAIVNSSHPMFSSITVDGDRLYYNAYKVVDGKAVRADYFAIEKLDDKAPTDSVSDKSNAIDNFITSILSKLNIKITWKFTNVFFGVINKVMQLVWSVVR
;
A
#
# COMPACT_ATOMS: atom_id res chain seq x y z
N MET A 1 63.03 -22.24 -62.56
CA MET A 1 61.91 -21.27 -62.39
C MET A 1 61.97 -20.72 -60.97
N ASN A 2 61.79 -19.40 -60.81
CA ASN A 2 62.54 -18.55 -59.88
C ASN A 2 62.22 -18.70 -58.37
N PHE A 3 63.19 -19.25 -57.62
CA PHE A 3 63.28 -19.30 -56.14
C PHE A 3 63.18 -17.93 -55.43
N LYS A 4 63.31 -16.80 -56.16
CA LYS A 4 63.32 -15.43 -55.60
C LYS A 4 61.95 -14.89 -55.17
N LYS A 5 60.81 -15.43 -55.64
CA LYS A 5 59.47 -14.93 -55.24
C LYS A 5 58.89 -15.60 -54.00
N PHE A 6 59.36 -16.80 -53.64
CA PHE A 6 58.90 -17.51 -52.44
C PHE A 6 59.70 -17.09 -51.20
N SER A 7 61.00 -16.77 -51.35
CA SER A 7 61.86 -16.32 -50.26
C SER A 7 61.48 -14.93 -49.71
N LEU A 8 60.97 -14.01 -50.53
CA LEU A 8 60.55 -12.68 -50.08
C LEU A 8 59.23 -12.71 -49.29
N LYS A 9 58.26 -13.57 -49.66
CA LYS A 9 57.01 -13.71 -48.89
C LYS A 9 57.21 -14.43 -47.55
N ALA A 10 58.08 -15.44 -47.49
CA ALA A 10 58.42 -16.09 -46.23
C ALA A 10 59.20 -15.16 -45.28
N ILE A 11 60.15 -14.37 -45.81
CA ILE A 11 60.91 -13.40 -45.01
C ILE A 11 60.02 -12.23 -44.54
N SER A 12 59.07 -11.74 -45.35
CA SER A 12 58.12 -10.71 -44.93
C SER A 12 57.11 -11.21 -43.89
N VAL A 13 56.67 -12.48 -43.96
CA VAL A 13 55.81 -13.08 -42.94
C VAL A 13 56.58 -13.34 -41.65
N ILE A 14 57.85 -13.76 -41.72
CA ILE A 14 58.72 -13.95 -40.55
C ILE A 14 59.11 -12.60 -39.92
N LEU A 15 59.35 -11.53 -40.70
CA LEU A 15 59.59 -10.17 -40.18
C LEU A 15 58.33 -9.53 -39.61
N ALA A 16 57.15 -9.77 -40.19
CA ALA A 16 55.87 -9.32 -39.64
C ALA A 16 55.53 -10.08 -38.34
N LEU A 17 55.77 -11.40 -38.27
CA LEU A 17 55.64 -12.19 -37.04
C LEU A 17 56.70 -11.81 -35.99
N ALA A 18 57.94 -11.51 -36.38
CA ALA A 18 58.97 -11.05 -35.44
C ALA A 18 58.72 -9.63 -34.92
N MET A 19 58.09 -8.75 -35.71
CA MET A 19 57.62 -7.43 -35.24
C MET A 19 56.34 -7.52 -34.41
N LEU A 20 55.45 -8.48 -34.67
CA LEU A 20 54.30 -8.78 -33.79
C LEU A 20 54.72 -9.44 -32.46
N VAL A 21 55.83 -10.20 -32.45
CA VAL A 21 56.38 -10.80 -31.21
C VAL A 21 57.29 -9.81 -30.44
N ALA A 22 57.82 -8.76 -31.07
CA ALA A 22 58.54 -7.67 -30.40
C ALA A 22 57.65 -6.50 -29.94
N CYS A 23 56.36 -6.50 -30.33
CA CYS A 23 55.31 -5.61 -29.81
C CYS A 23 54.24 -6.38 -29.02
N VAL A 24 54.60 -7.52 -28.44
CA VAL A 24 53.93 -7.96 -27.22
C VAL A 24 54.47 -7.01 -26.14
N PRO A 25 53.69 -6.04 -25.61
CA PRO A 25 54.03 -5.54 -24.29
C PRO A 25 54.21 -6.80 -23.46
N MET A 26 55.38 -6.97 -22.84
CA MET A 26 55.48 -7.94 -21.76
C MET A 26 54.22 -7.69 -20.91
N LEU A 27 53.29 -8.65 -20.95
CA LEU A 27 52.23 -8.71 -19.97
C LEU A 27 53.01 -8.90 -18.68
N ALA A 28 53.38 -7.78 -18.06
CA ALA A 28 53.39 -7.72 -16.62
C ALA A 28 52.07 -8.39 -16.24
N SER A 29 52.13 -9.44 -15.42
CA SER A 29 50.97 -9.69 -14.59
C SER A 29 50.67 -8.34 -13.96
N ALA A 30 49.48 -7.78 -14.21
CA ALA A 30 49.03 -6.69 -13.37
C ALA A 30 49.17 -7.24 -11.95
N ASP A 31 50.07 -6.64 -11.17
CA ASP A 31 50.11 -6.95 -9.75
C ASP A 31 48.70 -6.61 -9.25
N GLU A 32 48.06 -7.59 -8.60
CA GLU A 32 46.72 -7.43 -8.04
C GLU A 32 46.72 -6.20 -7.14
N ALA A 33 45.99 -5.15 -7.52
CA ALA A 33 45.87 -3.96 -6.71
C ALA A 33 44.83 -4.27 -5.62
N SER A 34 45.21 -4.09 -4.36
CA SER A 34 44.34 -4.38 -3.22
C SER A 34 44.33 -3.22 -2.25
N ILE A 35 43.16 -2.91 -1.69
CA ILE A 35 43.00 -2.00 -0.57
C ILE A 35 42.18 -2.65 0.53
N ARG A 36 42.42 -2.24 1.78
CA ARG A 36 41.68 -2.72 2.95
C ARG A 36 40.97 -1.57 3.64
N LEU A 37 39.68 -1.71 3.87
CA LEU A 37 38.80 -0.70 4.48
C LEU A 37 38.29 -1.18 5.85
N GLY A 38 38.32 -0.29 6.84
CA GLY A 38 37.51 -0.42 8.04
C GLY A 38 36.25 0.39 7.82
N VAL A 39 35.09 -0.12 8.25
CA VAL A 39 33.81 0.58 8.10
C VAL A 39 33.00 0.43 9.38
N PHE A 40 32.53 1.55 9.92
CA PHE A 40 31.48 1.58 10.94
C PHE A 40 30.61 2.82 10.70
N SER A 41 29.35 2.76 11.10
CA SER A 41 28.38 3.83 10.86
C SER A 41 27.63 4.23 12.12
N ASP A 42 26.85 5.30 12.04
CA ASP A 42 25.86 5.70 13.03
C ASP A 42 26.46 5.72 14.44
N VAL A 43 27.58 6.45 14.55
CA VAL A 43 28.39 6.56 15.75
C VAL A 43 27.59 7.26 16.86
N HIS A 44 26.69 8.17 16.50
CA HIS A 44 25.92 9.03 17.39
C HIS A 44 26.72 9.54 18.60
N TYR A 45 27.94 10.01 18.33
CA TYR A 45 28.83 10.44 19.39
C TYR A 45 28.23 11.59 20.18
N TYR A 46 28.26 11.46 21.51
CA TYR A 46 27.78 12.46 22.46
C TYR A 46 28.92 12.82 23.41
N ALA A 47 29.39 14.06 23.35
CA ALA A 47 30.59 14.49 24.05
C ALA A 47 30.42 14.56 25.57
N ASP A 48 31.46 14.18 26.30
CA ASP A 48 31.47 14.21 27.78
C ASP A 48 31.23 15.60 28.37
N SER A 49 31.62 16.66 27.66
CA SER A 49 31.35 18.04 28.10
C SER A 49 29.86 18.33 28.16
N LEU A 50 29.05 17.71 27.29
CA LEU A 50 27.61 17.92 27.20
C LEU A 50 26.82 17.10 28.23
N LYS A 51 27.43 16.09 28.86
CA LYS A 51 26.76 15.20 29.83
C LYS A 51 26.56 15.83 31.22
N GLY A 52 27.16 16.99 31.46
CA GLY A 52 27.07 17.70 32.74
C GLY A 52 27.54 16.88 33.94
N ASP A 53 26.77 16.93 35.04
CA ASP A 53 27.04 16.19 36.27
C ASP A 53 26.59 14.71 36.21
N ARG A 54 25.99 14.28 35.09
CA ARG A 54 25.38 12.95 34.90
C ARG A 54 24.30 12.64 35.96
N GLY A 55 23.66 13.67 36.50
CA GLY A 55 22.60 13.60 37.50
C GLY A 55 21.25 13.13 36.94
N GLU A 56 20.18 13.45 37.66
CA GLU A 56 18.82 12.92 37.39
C GLU A 56 18.32 13.21 35.97
N ALA A 57 18.50 14.44 35.46
CA ALA A 57 18.08 14.81 34.11
C ALA A 57 18.81 14.00 33.01
N TRP A 58 20.08 13.66 33.24
CA TRP A 58 20.86 12.83 32.32
C TRP A 58 20.39 11.37 32.35
N GLN A 59 20.16 10.81 33.54
CA GLN A 59 19.62 9.45 33.67
C GLN A 59 18.24 9.32 33.02
N GLN A 60 17.39 10.33 33.21
CA GLN A 60 16.08 10.37 32.57
C GLN A 60 16.21 10.44 31.05
N PHE A 61 17.12 11.28 30.52
CA PHE A 61 17.38 11.35 29.09
C PHE A 61 17.88 10.02 28.50
N LEU A 62 18.80 9.34 29.19
CA LEU A 62 19.25 8.01 28.81
C LEU A 62 18.08 7.03 28.75
N PHE A 63 17.23 7.01 29.78
CA PHE A 63 16.05 6.15 29.80
C PHE A 63 15.09 6.48 28.64
N GLU A 64 14.79 7.75 28.40
CA GLU A 64 13.88 8.17 27.32
C GLU A 64 14.42 7.86 25.92
N ARG A 65 15.73 7.99 25.71
CA ARG A 65 16.33 7.77 24.38
C ARG A 65 16.64 6.32 24.07
N GLN A 66 16.73 5.43 25.06
CA GLN A 66 17.06 4.00 24.86
C GLN A 66 18.32 3.79 23.99
N LYS A 67 19.32 4.67 24.16
CA LYS A 67 20.60 4.65 23.46
C LYS A 67 21.77 4.65 24.44
N GLU A 68 22.91 4.20 23.94
CA GLU A 68 24.07 3.80 24.75
C GLU A 68 25.08 4.96 24.98
N TYR A 69 24.59 6.17 25.23
CA TYR A 69 25.44 7.37 25.35
C TYR A 69 26.35 7.38 26.58
N ASP A 70 26.06 6.56 27.58
CA ASP A 70 26.87 6.34 28.78
C ASP A 70 28.03 5.35 28.57
N VAL A 71 28.05 4.63 27.45
CA VAL A 71 29.16 3.75 27.03
C VAL A 71 29.77 4.14 25.67
N ASN A 72 29.24 5.16 24.98
CA ASN A 72 29.65 5.56 23.64
C ASN A 72 31.17 5.83 23.48
N ASN A 73 31.85 6.26 24.53
CA ASN A 73 33.30 6.45 24.51
C ASN A 73 34.02 5.12 24.31
N SER A 74 33.62 4.09 25.08
CA SER A 74 34.17 2.74 24.99
C SER A 74 33.77 2.06 23.68
N LEU A 75 32.56 2.31 23.17
CA LEU A 75 32.13 1.78 21.88
C LEU A 75 33.00 2.34 20.74
N LEU A 76 33.21 3.67 20.70
CA LEU A 76 34.09 4.28 19.70
C LEU A 76 35.56 3.84 19.86
N ASP A 77 36.08 3.78 21.09
CA ASP A 77 37.46 3.30 21.31
C ASP A 77 37.62 1.86 20.85
N ASN A 78 36.67 0.97 21.18
CA ASN A 78 36.72 -0.43 20.77
C ASN A 78 36.60 -0.61 19.25
N ALA A 79 35.78 0.18 18.56
CA ALA A 79 35.72 0.17 17.10
C ALA A 79 37.06 0.59 16.47
N LEU A 80 37.64 1.70 16.93
CA LEU A 80 38.93 2.19 16.45
C LEU A 80 40.07 1.20 16.75
N ASP A 81 40.09 0.62 17.95
CA ASP A 81 41.04 -0.41 18.34
C ASP A 81 40.85 -1.70 17.54
N GLY A 82 39.60 -2.07 17.22
CA GLY A 82 39.27 -3.21 16.38
C GLY A 82 39.79 -3.04 14.95
N VAL A 83 39.58 -1.86 14.36
CA VAL A 83 40.17 -1.48 13.05
C VAL A 83 41.70 -1.52 13.13
N LEU A 84 42.31 -0.98 14.20
CA LEU A 84 43.76 -1.02 14.40
C LEU A 84 44.30 -2.45 14.59
N HIS A 85 43.60 -3.31 15.33
CA HIS A 85 44.00 -4.69 15.55
C HIS A 85 44.02 -5.48 14.23
N ASN A 86 43.01 -5.27 13.38
CA ASN A 86 43.00 -5.80 12.03
C ASN A 86 44.10 -5.18 11.17
N ALA A 87 44.36 -3.87 11.28
CA ALA A 87 45.46 -3.20 10.60
C ALA A 87 46.84 -3.79 10.92
N VAL A 88 47.10 -4.08 12.21
CA VAL A 88 48.38 -4.67 12.65
C VAL A 88 48.54 -6.12 12.14
N LYS A 89 47.43 -6.87 12.03
CA LYS A 89 47.43 -8.28 11.65
C LYS A 89 47.49 -8.47 10.13
N ASN A 90 46.71 -7.70 9.38
CA ASN A 90 46.46 -7.91 7.95
C ASN A 90 46.83 -6.69 7.07
N GLY A 91 47.11 -5.52 7.67
CA GLY A 91 47.14 -4.23 6.99
C GLY A 91 45.75 -3.57 6.98
N GLN A 92 45.70 -2.25 7.02
CA GLN A 92 44.48 -1.44 6.87
C GLN A 92 44.89 -0.16 6.16
N ASP A 93 44.22 0.17 5.07
CA ASP A 93 44.61 1.32 4.25
C ASP A 93 43.75 2.54 4.57
N TYR A 94 42.46 2.37 4.80
CA TYR A 94 41.51 3.47 5.03
C TYR A 94 40.41 3.09 6.04
N LEU A 95 39.79 4.12 6.65
CA LEU A 95 38.58 4.00 7.47
C LEU A 95 37.46 4.86 6.86
N LEU A 96 36.30 4.26 6.62
CA LEU A 96 35.09 4.92 6.11
C LEU A 96 34.01 4.99 7.20
N ILE A 97 33.31 6.13 7.30
CA ILE A 97 32.22 6.35 8.26
C ILE A 97 30.99 6.95 7.54
N PRO A 98 29.97 6.13 7.19
CA PRO A 98 28.78 6.54 6.43
C PRO A 98 27.72 7.31 7.25
N GLY A 99 28.11 8.42 7.86
CA GLY A 99 27.16 9.37 8.47
C GLY A 99 26.76 9.06 9.90
N ASP A 100 25.80 9.85 10.38
CA ASP A 100 25.31 9.93 11.76
C ASP A 100 26.46 9.89 12.79
N LEU A 101 27.37 10.84 12.59
CA LEU A 101 28.59 10.95 13.37
C LEU A 101 28.28 11.35 14.82
N THR A 102 27.30 12.24 15.01
CA THR A 102 26.84 12.71 16.32
C THR A 102 25.36 12.42 16.55
N LYS A 103 24.90 12.62 17.78
CA LYS A 103 23.52 12.27 18.17
C LYS A 103 22.49 13.15 17.47
N ASP A 104 22.62 14.48 17.50
CA ASP A 104 21.71 15.43 16.84
C ASP A 104 22.46 16.70 16.41
N GLY A 105 23.70 16.55 15.91
CA GLY A 105 24.43 17.64 15.28
C GLY A 105 25.03 18.65 16.25
N GLU A 106 25.17 18.26 17.53
CA GLU A 106 25.76 19.11 18.56
C GLU A 106 27.18 19.54 18.16
N LEU A 107 27.41 20.85 18.08
CA LEU A 107 28.66 21.43 17.58
C LEU A 107 29.89 20.98 18.39
N GLU A 108 29.75 20.87 19.70
CA GLU A 108 30.83 20.39 20.57
C GLU A 108 31.05 18.88 20.42
N ALA A 109 30.00 18.10 20.15
CA ALA A 109 30.15 16.67 19.88
C ALA A 109 30.92 16.42 18.58
N HIS A 110 30.62 17.18 17.52
CA HIS A 110 31.35 17.10 16.26
C HIS A 110 32.83 17.45 16.43
N LYS A 111 33.14 18.54 17.14
CA LYS A 111 34.54 18.92 17.43
C LYS A 111 35.28 17.83 18.21
N ALA A 112 34.63 17.26 19.22
CA ALA A 112 35.22 16.21 20.05
C ALA A 112 35.46 14.93 19.25
N LEU A 113 34.49 14.49 18.45
CA LEU A 113 34.63 13.34 17.58
C LEU A 113 35.72 13.54 16.53
N ALA A 114 35.70 14.67 15.81
CA ALA A 114 36.71 14.99 14.81
C ALA A 114 38.13 14.97 15.42
N ALA A 115 38.32 15.53 16.62
CA ALA A 115 39.61 15.48 17.31
C ALA A 115 40.06 14.05 17.67
N ARG A 116 39.13 13.14 17.99
CA ARG A 116 39.45 11.72 18.23
C ARG A 116 39.84 11.00 16.94
N LEU A 117 39.09 11.21 15.85
CA LEU A 117 39.38 10.62 14.55
C LEU A 117 40.70 11.17 13.95
N GLU A 118 40.98 12.46 14.09
CA GLU A 118 42.25 13.07 13.69
C GLU A 118 43.42 12.50 14.49
N ARG A 119 43.23 12.27 15.79
CA ARG A 119 44.24 11.61 16.62
C ARG A 119 44.51 10.19 16.13
N PHE A 120 43.46 9.41 15.88
CA PHE A 120 43.59 8.06 15.31
C PHE A 120 44.37 8.10 13.99
N GLN A 121 44.02 9.00 13.07
CA GLN A 121 44.75 9.16 11.80
C GLN A 121 46.22 9.55 12.03
N ALA A 122 46.52 10.44 12.98
CA ALA A 122 47.88 10.86 13.29
C ALA A 122 48.74 9.76 13.94
N GLU A 123 48.13 8.92 14.79
CA GLU A 123 48.82 7.85 15.52
C GLU A 123 49.02 6.59 14.68
N THR A 124 48.04 6.25 13.84
CA THR A 124 48.05 5.01 13.03
C THR A 124 48.56 5.23 11.61
N GLY A 125 48.41 6.44 11.08
CA GLY A 125 48.64 6.76 9.66
C GLY A 125 47.50 6.33 8.74
N ILE A 126 46.41 5.76 9.27
CA ILE A 126 45.23 5.33 8.50
C ILE A 126 44.36 6.56 8.20
N PRO A 127 44.18 6.96 6.94
CA PRO A 127 43.30 8.07 6.59
C PRO A 127 41.83 7.73 6.84
N VAL A 128 41.09 8.69 7.38
CA VAL A 128 39.66 8.58 7.69
C VAL A 128 38.86 9.42 6.72
N PHE A 129 37.77 8.88 6.21
CA PHE A 129 36.80 9.56 5.34
C PHE A 129 35.42 9.50 5.99
N VAL A 130 34.75 10.63 6.04
CA VAL A 130 33.40 10.74 6.61
C VAL A 130 32.42 11.33 5.61
N THR A 131 31.14 10.99 5.77
CA THR A 131 30.00 11.77 5.26
C THR A 131 29.11 12.20 6.42
N ASN A 132 28.16 13.09 6.18
CA ASN A 132 27.13 13.45 7.15
C ASN A 132 25.94 12.48 7.08
N GLY A 133 25.27 12.24 8.21
CA GLY A 133 23.93 11.66 8.25
C GLY A 133 22.85 12.69 8.56
N ASN A 134 21.59 12.24 8.63
CA ASN A 134 20.46 13.13 8.87
C ASN A 134 20.52 13.79 10.26
N HIS A 135 21.21 13.18 11.23
CA HIS A 135 21.36 13.75 12.56
C HIS A 135 22.42 14.86 12.64
N ASP A 136 23.35 14.96 11.69
CA ASP A 136 24.57 15.77 11.85
C ASP A 136 24.40 17.27 11.55
N VAL A 137 23.48 17.64 10.65
CA VAL A 137 23.41 18.99 10.09
C VAL A 137 22.09 19.66 10.39
N ASN A 138 22.15 20.87 10.94
CA ASN A 138 21.01 21.75 11.23
C ASN A 138 19.92 21.14 12.13
N ASN A 139 20.22 20.11 12.91
CA ASN A 139 19.26 19.47 13.79
C ASN A 139 18.98 20.29 15.06
N SER A 140 17.71 20.63 15.27
CA SER A 140 17.22 21.45 16.39
C SER A 140 17.05 20.70 17.71
N ASP A 141 17.12 19.36 17.70
CA ASP A 141 17.06 18.51 18.89
C ASP A 141 18.42 18.36 19.60
N ALA A 142 19.46 19.01 19.06
CA ALA A 142 20.76 19.20 19.70
C ALA A 142 20.59 19.67 21.15
N CYS A 143 21.12 18.90 22.12
CA CYS A 143 20.92 19.22 23.54
C CYS A 143 22.18 19.04 24.41
N THR A 144 22.20 19.71 25.56
CA THR A 144 23.25 19.67 26.59
C THR A 144 22.66 19.55 27.99
N PHE A 145 23.46 19.03 28.92
CA PHE A 145 23.14 18.85 30.34
C PHE A 145 24.14 19.54 31.26
N GLU A 146 25.00 20.43 30.74
CA GLU A 146 26.07 21.12 31.49
C GLU A 146 25.60 21.76 32.80
N ASN A 147 24.36 22.24 32.85
CA ASN A 147 23.76 22.90 34.01
C ASN A 147 22.89 21.97 34.88
N GLY A 148 22.97 20.65 34.69
CA GLY A 148 22.18 19.65 35.42
C GLY A 148 20.72 19.51 34.95
N VAL A 149 20.36 20.17 33.84
CA VAL A 149 19.04 20.14 33.19
C VAL A 149 19.21 20.05 31.67
N LYS A 150 18.22 19.49 30.97
CA LYS A 150 18.22 19.41 29.49
C LYS A 150 18.00 20.80 28.89
N GLU A 151 18.98 21.29 28.14
CA GLU A 151 18.94 22.59 27.45
C GLU A 151 19.32 22.42 25.97
N PRO A 152 18.86 23.29 25.06
CA PRO A 152 19.32 23.29 23.68
C PRO A 152 20.84 23.52 23.59
N ALA A 153 21.51 22.78 22.71
CA ALA A 153 22.92 22.98 22.38
C ALA A 153 23.07 23.74 21.06
N ASP A 154 24.28 24.25 20.80
CA ASP A 154 24.62 24.81 19.50
C ASP A 154 24.58 23.71 18.43
N LYS A 155 23.80 23.93 17.37
CA LYS A 155 23.70 23.02 16.22
C LYS A 155 24.71 23.35 15.11
N THR A 156 25.06 22.35 14.33
CA THR A 156 26.10 22.45 13.29
C THR A 156 25.50 22.77 11.92
N SER A 157 25.95 23.86 11.29
CA SER A 157 25.61 24.17 9.88
C SER A 157 26.45 23.32 8.92
N PRO A 158 26.01 23.13 7.65
CA PRO A 158 26.80 22.36 6.68
C PRO A 158 28.19 22.97 6.44
N GLU A 159 28.32 24.30 6.48
CA GLU A 159 29.63 24.96 6.36
C GLU A 159 30.54 24.67 7.56
N GLN A 160 29.99 24.64 8.78
CA GLN A 160 30.73 24.27 9.98
C GLN A 160 31.13 22.79 9.95
N PHE A 161 30.24 21.90 9.52
CA PHE A 161 30.55 20.48 9.35
C PHE A 161 31.78 20.32 8.45
N ARG A 162 31.77 20.95 7.27
CA ARG A 162 32.89 20.90 6.32
C ARG A 162 34.21 21.44 6.90
N GLU A 163 34.16 22.47 7.73
CA GLU A 163 35.36 23.01 8.40
C GLU A 163 35.86 22.11 9.54
N ILE A 164 34.96 21.53 10.33
CA ILE A 164 35.30 20.63 11.45
C ILE A 164 35.96 19.35 10.92
N TYR A 165 35.41 18.75 9.88
CA TYR A 165 35.89 17.51 9.29
C TYR A 165 36.91 17.72 8.15
N LYS A 166 37.46 18.93 7.99
CA LYS A 166 38.31 19.27 6.85
C LYS A 166 39.51 18.34 6.63
N ASN A 167 40.05 17.71 7.68
CA ASN A 167 41.20 16.78 7.60
C ASN A 167 40.79 15.29 7.61
N LEU A 168 39.49 15.02 7.49
CA LEU A 168 38.88 13.68 7.55
C LEU A 168 38.20 13.37 6.21
N GLY A 169 38.96 13.55 5.12
CA GLY A 169 38.56 13.22 3.75
C GLY A 169 38.55 14.44 2.83
N PHE A 170 38.00 15.57 3.29
CA PHE A 170 37.91 16.81 2.50
C PHE A 170 39.27 17.38 2.08
N ASP A 171 40.33 17.18 2.86
CA ASP A 171 41.72 17.59 2.55
C ASP A 171 42.34 16.75 1.42
N LYS A 172 41.81 15.55 1.20
CA LYS A 172 42.25 14.58 0.19
C LYS A 172 41.40 14.62 -1.07
N ALA A 173 40.27 15.32 -1.02
CA ALA A 173 39.37 15.46 -2.14
C ALA A 173 39.96 16.34 -3.24
N ASP A 174 39.78 15.93 -4.49
CA ASP A 174 40.15 16.69 -5.68
C ASP A 174 38.94 17.21 -6.46
N SER A 175 37.73 16.76 -6.09
CA SER A 175 36.46 17.19 -6.66
C SER A 175 35.41 17.37 -5.56
N PHE A 176 34.51 18.35 -5.75
CA PHE A 176 33.41 18.66 -4.86
C PHE A 176 32.15 18.94 -5.67
N PHE A 177 31.01 18.47 -5.18
CA PHE A 177 29.74 18.97 -5.70
C PHE A 177 29.55 20.43 -5.28
N THR A 178 29.06 21.25 -6.20
CA THR A 178 28.70 22.65 -5.93
C THR A 178 27.27 22.86 -6.38
N PRO A 179 26.31 23.00 -5.44
CA PRO A 179 24.93 23.24 -5.81
C PRO A 179 24.76 24.61 -6.48
N LYS A 180 23.62 24.81 -7.13
CA LYS A 180 23.25 26.09 -7.77
C LYS A 180 23.33 27.25 -6.76
N PRO A 181 23.66 28.49 -7.17
CA PRO A 181 23.76 29.61 -6.24
C PRO A 181 22.47 29.80 -5.40
N GLY A 182 22.60 29.72 -4.08
CA GLY A 182 21.48 29.84 -3.14
C GLY A 182 20.97 28.49 -2.59
N ASN A 183 21.37 27.39 -3.22
CA ASN A 183 21.07 26.03 -2.79
C ASN A 183 22.19 25.50 -1.89
N LYS A 184 21.87 24.53 -1.03
CA LYS A 184 22.82 23.84 -0.15
C LYS A 184 22.71 22.32 -0.18
N GLY A 185 21.67 21.74 -0.79
CA GLY A 185 21.51 20.30 -0.85
C GLY A 185 22.71 19.62 -1.52
N GLY A 186 23.20 18.53 -0.91
CA GLY A 186 24.32 17.74 -1.42
C GLY A 186 25.70 18.42 -1.34
N MET A 187 25.81 19.63 -0.77
CA MET A 187 27.05 20.43 -0.82
C MET A 187 28.24 19.83 -0.05
N LEU A 188 27.98 18.81 0.77
CA LEU A 188 29.01 18.07 1.48
C LEU A 188 29.59 16.91 0.67
N SER A 189 29.08 16.65 -0.54
CA SER A 189 29.62 15.61 -1.43
C SER A 189 31.00 15.95 -1.98
N TYR A 190 31.89 14.97 -2.02
CA TYR A 190 33.26 15.10 -2.50
C TYR A 190 33.80 13.79 -3.05
N ALA A 191 34.88 13.85 -3.84
CA ALA A 191 35.51 12.65 -4.35
C ALA A 191 37.04 12.72 -4.22
N ALA A 192 37.62 11.58 -3.83
CA ALA A 192 39.03 11.43 -3.51
C ALA A 192 39.59 10.12 -4.09
N ASN A 193 40.90 10.04 -4.23
CA ASN A 193 41.57 8.83 -4.74
C ASN A 193 42.07 7.98 -3.59
N LEU A 194 41.76 6.69 -3.63
CA LEU A 194 42.26 5.68 -2.70
C LEU A 194 43.42 4.94 -3.39
N GLY A 195 44.61 5.51 -3.27
CA GLY A 195 45.78 5.07 -4.02
C GLY A 195 45.65 5.32 -5.52
N ASP A 196 46.28 4.48 -6.33
CA ASP A 196 46.27 4.63 -7.79
C ASP A 196 45.10 3.90 -8.46
N ALA A 197 44.54 2.87 -7.80
CA ALA A 197 43.60 1.93 -8.40
C ALA A 197 42.12 2.21 -8.08
N TYR A 198 41.80 3.01 -7.06
CA TYR A 198 40.44 3.20 -6.59
C TYR A 198 40.05 4.68 -6.48
N ARG A 199 38.79 4.99 -6.75
CA ARG A 199 38.13 6.28 -6.53
C ARG A 199 37.05 6.11 -5.46
N LEU A 200 37.06 6.96 -4.45
CA LEU A 200 35.96 7.10 -3.49
C LEU A 200 35.09 8.29 -3.88
N ILE A 201 33.79 8.05 -4.08
CA ILE A 201 32.76 9.08 -4.25
C ILE A 201 31.95 9.14 -2.95
N VAL A 202 32.05 10.25 -2.23
CA VAL A 202 31.30 10.48 -0.99
C VAL A 202 30.09 11.34 -1.29
N VAL A 203 28.91 10.81 -1.03
CA VAL A 203 27.63 11.42 -1.39
C VAL A 203 26.91 11.89 -0.13
N ASP A 204 26.51 13.15 -0.17
CA ASP A 204 25.64 13.76 0.82
C ASP A 204 24.18 13.61 0.37
N SER A 205 23.57 12.54 0.85
CA SER A 205 22.16 12.19 0.62
C SER A 205 21.19 12.95 1.54
N CYS A 206 21.66 13.80 2.45
CA CYS A 206 20.82 14.32 3.52
C CYS A 206 20.01 15.55 3.10
N ILE A 207 18.83 15.69 3.71
CA ILE A 207 17.95 16.83 3.51
C ILE A 207 18.08 17.79 4.69
N TYR A 208 18.63 18.98 4.46
CA TYR A 208 18.80 20.02 5.48
C TYR A 208 18.70 21.45 4.92
N SER A 209 18.12 21.59 3.72
CA SER A 209 18.02 22.86 3.01
C SER A 209 16.78 22.98 2.12
N LYS A 210 16.35 24.22 1.86
CA LYS A 210 15.10 24.53 1.14
C LYS A 210 15.03 23.99 -0.28
N ASP A 211 16.17 23.75 -0.90
CA ASP A 211 16.23 23.27 -2.27
C ASP A 211 16.10 21.75 -2.39
N ASN A 212 16.37 21.01 -1.31
CA ASN A 212 16.22 19.56 -1.28
C ASN A 212 15.20 19.05 -0.26
N GLY A 213 14.55 19.93 0.52
CA GLY A 213 13.56 19.57 1.54
C GLY A 213 12.45 20.59 1.78
N SER A 214 11.36 20.14 2.41
CA SER A 214 10.17 20.94 2.74
C SER A 214 10.28 21.69 4.09
N SER A 215 11.19 21.27 4.96
CA SER A 215 11.41 21.77 6.33
C SER A 215 12.17 23.09 6.42
N GLY A 216 12.59 23.65 5.28
CA GLY A 216 13.43 24.84 5.28
C GLY A 216 14.91 24.50 5.45
N ASP A 217 15.54 25.06 6.47
CA ASP A 217 16.96 24.83 6.77
C ASP A 217 17.12 23.85 7.96
N GLU A 218 16.12 23.00 8.21
CA GLU A 218 16.09 22.00 9.28
C GLU A 218 16.27 20.60 8.67
N HIS A 219 16.91 19.69 9.40
CA HIS A 219 17.08 18.32 8.92
C HIS A 219 15.74 17.58 8.72
N LEU A 220 15.75 16.59 7.84
CA LEU A 220 14.70 15.57 7.72
C LEU A 220 15.34 14.18 7.76
N THR A 221 14.59 13.19 8.22
CA THR A 221 15.00 11.79 8.24
C THR A 221 15.17 11.23 6.83
N ASP A 222 14.38 11.69 5.86
CA ASP A 222 14.39 11.18 4.49
C ASP A 222 15.70 11.48 3.73
N GLY A 223 16.11 10.53 2.89
CA GLY A 223 17.25 10.67 1.97
C GLY A 223 16.87 11.16 0.57
N ARG A 224 17.72 11.98 -0.04
CA ARG A 224 17.49 12.49 -1.41
C ARG A 224 18.74 12.73 -2.24
N ILE A 225 18.70 12.33 -3.51
CA ILE A 225 19.73 12.65 -4.52
C ILE A 225 19.09 13.35 -5.72
N GLY A 226 19.12 14.68 -5.71
CA GLY A 226 18.59 15.48 -6.81
C GLY A 226 19.39 15.35 -8.11
N ASP A 227 18.75 15.64 -9.25
CA ASP A 227 19.33 15.44 -10.59
C ASP A 227 20.70 16.09 -10.81
N ASP A 228 20.94 17.29 -10.25
CA ASP A 228 22.25 17.96 -10.38
C ASP A 228 23.35 17.19 -9.64
N LEU A 229 23.04 16.62 -8.47
CA LEU A 229 23.97 15.81 -7.68
C LEU A 229 24.22 14.46 -8.37
N LEU A 230 23.14 13.80 -8.85
CA LEU A 230 23.24 12.55 -9.59
C LEU A 230 24.12 12.71 -10.85
N ALA A 231 23.93 13.80 -11.61
CA ALA A 231 24.76 14.11 -12.76
C ALA A 231 26.25 14.28 -12.39
N TRP A 232 26.54 14.93 -11.25
CA TRP A 232 27.92 15.07 -10.76
C TRP A 232 28.52 13.72 -10.36
N ILE A 233 27.75 12.83 -9.71
CA ILE A 233 28.19 11.47 -9.37
C ILE A 233 28.56 10.69 -10.63
N VAL A 234 27.72 10.73 -11.66
CA VAL A 234 27.98 10.09 -12.96
C VAL A 234 29.24 10.67 -13.63
N ASP A 235 29.44 11.98 -13.57
CA ASP A 235 30.64 12.63 -14.10
C ASP A 235 31.92 12.18 -13.36
N GLU A 236 31.86 12.01 -12.03
CA GLU A 236 32.99 11.51 -11.24
C GLU A 236 33.30 10.03 -11.52
N ALA A 237 32.26 9.21 -11.69
CA ALA A 237 32.41 7.82 -12.13
C ALA A 237 33.05 7.74 -13.52
N ALA A 238 32.62 8.58 -14.46
CA ALA A 238 33.20 8.63 -15.80
C ALA A 238 34.69 9.04 -15.78
N LYS A 239 35.08 9.99 -14.92
CA LYS A 239 36.50 10.38 -14.72
C LYS A 239 37.31 9.23 -14.14
N ALA A 240 36.80 8.54 -13.13
CA ALA A 240 37.48 7.39 -12.53
C ALA A 240 37.72 6.27 -13.55
N LYS A 241 36.70 5.92 -14.35
CA LYS A 241 36.82 4.96 -15.46
C LYS A 241 37.87 5.40 -16.49
N ALA A 242 37.90 6.69 -16.86
CA ALA A 242 38.89 7.22 -17.80
C ALA A 242 40.34 7.12 -17.27
N ASP A 243 40.50 7.21 -15.95
CA ASP A 243 41.79 7.05 -15.26
C ASP A 243 42.13 5.58 -14.96
N GLY A 244 41.25 4.62 -15.31
CA GLY A 244 41.45 3.19 -15.08
C GLY A 244 41.29 2.77 -13.62
N ARG A 245 40.42 3.47 -12.87
CA ARG A 245 40.15 3.23 -11.45
C ARG A 245 38.81 2.55 -11.23
N GLU A 246 38.79 1.64 -10.28
CA GLU A 246 37.56 1.07 -9.71
C GLU A 246 36.89 2.11 -8.80
N ILE A 247 35.56 2.05 -8.70
CA ILE A 247 34.76 3.05 -8.00
C ILE A 247 34.12 2.43 -6.76
N ILE A 248 34.26 3.13 -5.63
CA ILE A 248 33.57 2.85 -4.37
C ILE A 248 32.77 4.11 -4.03
N ALA A 249 31.53 3.94 -3.59
CA ALA A 249 30.73 5.03 -3.07
C ALA A 249 30.43 4.85 -1.57
N MET A 250 30.16 5.97 -0.90
CA MET A 250 29.72 6.01 0.50
C MET A 250 28.67 7.10 0.66
N GLN A 251 27.56 6.77 1.31
CA GLN A 251 26.48 7.71 1.65
C GLN A 251 25.82 7.26 2.95
N HIS A 252 24.87 8.05 3.48
CA HIS A 252 24.23 7.69 4.75
C HIS A 252 22.98 6.82 4.57
N HIS A 253 22.04 7.24 3.72
CA HIS A 253 20.80 6.50 3.46
C HIS A 253 21.04 5.32 2.51
N ASN A 254 20.21 4.29 2.62
CA ASN A 254 20.24 3.14 1.73
C ASN A 254 20.06 3.58 0.27
N LEU A 255 20.85 3.02 -0.64
CA LEU A 255 20.67 3.11 -2.08
C LEU A 255 19.57 2.14 -2.56
N ILE A 256 19.48 0.97 -1.94
CA ILE A 256 18.56 -0.11 -2.30
C ILE A 256 17.82 -0.55 -1.03
N PRO A 257 16.51 -0.86 -1.10
CA PRO A 257 15.79 -1.50 -0.01
C PRO A 257 16.49 -2.79 0.49
N HIS A 258 16.73 -2.85 1.80
CA HIS A 258 17.25 -3.96 2.59
C HIS A 258 16.13 -4.84 3.19
N MET A 259 14.89 -4.63 2.76
CA MET A 259 13.74 -5.50 2.99
C MET A 259 12.65 -5.19 1.95
N ASP A 260 11.85 -6.18 1.54
CA ASP A 260 10.75 -6.03 0.55
C ASP A 260 9.73 -4.93 0.90
N ILE A 261 9.67 -4.53 2.16
CA ILE A 261 8.72 -3.51 2.66
C ILE A 261 9.37 -2.15 2.92
N GLU A 262 10.67 -1.95 2.66
CA GLU A 262 11.38 -0.73 3.07
C GLU A 262 10.85 0.50 2.35
N ASP A 263 10.86 0.50 1.02
CA ASP A 263 10.38 1.61 0.21
C ASP A 263 8.88 1.90 0.43
N ALA A 264 8.17 0.91 0.94
CA ALA A 264 6.74 0.94 1.20
C ALA A 264 6.40 1.49 2.61
N THR A 265 7.18 1.10 3.64
CA THR A 265 6.84 1.28 5.07
C THR A 265 7.91 2.06 5.84
N PHE A 266 9.15 1.98 5.39
CA PHE A 266 10.34 2.62 5.95
C PHE A 266 11.01 3.53 4.92
N PHE A 267 10.21 4.19 4.07
CA PHE A 267 10.69 4.96 2.91
C PHE A 267 11.69 6.07 3.25
N ALA A 268 11.69 6.56 4.49
CA ALA A 268 12.63 7.55 4.98
C ALA A 268 14.08 7.02 5.00
N PHE A 269 14.27 5.69 5.04
CA PHE A 269 15.56 5.07 5.23
C PHE A 269 16.33 4.79 3.92
N VAL A 270 15.62 4.78 2.80
CA VAL A 270 16.16 4.65 1.44
C VAL A 270 16.07 5.99 0.71
N VAL A 271 17.00 6.26 -0.19
CA VAL A 271 16.95 7.48 -1.01
C VAL A 271 15.68 7.55 -1.87
N ASP A 272 15.11 8.75 -2.03
CA ASP A 272 13.98 8.97 -2.93
C ASP A 272 14.28 8.46 -4.35
N ASP A 273 13.30 7.82 -5.02
CA ASP A 273 13.47 7.32 -6.39
C ASP A 273 14.66 6.32 -6.52
N TRP A 274 14.77 5.44 -5.52
CA TRP A 274 15.89 4.51 -5.35
C TRP A 274 16.17 3.67 -6.61
N GLN A 275 15.14 3.21 -7.31
CA GLN A 275 15.29 2.36 -8.50
C GLN A 275 16.08 3.08 -9.60
N ARG A 276 15.74 4.36 -9.86
CA ARG A 276 16.45 5.17 -10.87
C ARG A 276 17.88 5.47 -10.45
N ILE A 277 18.08 5.79 -9.18
CA ILE A 277 19.41 6.10 -8.65
C ILE A 277 20.30 4.85 -8.71
N ALA A 278 19.80 3.69 -8.26
CA ALA A 278 20.52 2.42 -8.29
C ALA A 278 20.85 1.97 -9.72
N ASP A 279 19.89 2.05 -10.65
CA ASP A 279 20.15 1.80 -12.09
C ASP A 279 21.25 2.73 -12.62
N THR A 280 21.19 4.02 -12.27
CA THR A 280 22.17 5.03 -12.71
C THR A 280 23.55 4.77 -12.12
N TYR A 281 23.64 4.37 -10.86
CA TYR A 281 24.91 4.02 -10.20
C TYR A 281 25.54 2.79 -10.84
N ALA A 282 24.76 1.72 -11.01
CA ALA A 282 25.21 0.49 -11.66
C ALA A 282 25.72 0.78 -13.09
N ASP A 283 24.94 1.49 -13.90
CA ASP A 283 25.31 1.85 -15.27
C ASP A 283 26.52 2.81 -15.34
N ALA A 284 26.69 3.67 -14.34
CA ALA A 284 27.88 4.49 -14.17
C ALA A 284 29.12 3.69 -13.75
N GLY A 285 28.98 2.40 -13.41
CA GLY A 285 30.03 1.47 -12.94
C GLY A 285 30.40 1.66 -11.48
N ILE A 286 29.46 2.17 -10.68
CA ILE A 286 29.57 2.19 -9.22
C ILE A 286 28.99 0.87 -8.73
N HIS A 287 29.87 -0.06 -8.34
CA HIS A 287 29.45 -1.43 -8.00
C HIS A 287 29.34 -1.67 -6.50
N HIS A 288 29.89 -0.81 -5.64
CA HIS A 288 29.90 -1.01 -4.19
C HIS A 288 29.60 0.31 -3.48
N VAL A 289 28.57 0.32 -2.63
CA VAL A 289 28.11 1.50 -1.89
C VAL A 289 28.01 1.16 -0.40
N PHE A 290 28.69 1.93 0.45
CA PHE A 290 28.58 1.77 1.91
C PHE A 290 27.56 2.75 2.48
N THR A 291 26.61 2.23 3.26
CA THR A 291 25.45 2.94 3.82
C THR A 291 25.28 2.67 5.32
N GLY A 292 24.36 3.41 5.96
CA GLY A 292 24.03 3.38 7.38
C GLY A 292 22.54 3.61 7.63
N HIS A 293 22.18 4.32 8.70
CA HIS A 293 20.81 4.84 8.98
C HIS A 293 19.79 3.81 9.52
N LEU A 294 19.65 2.63 8.91
CA LEU A 294 18.68 1.61 9.34
C LEU A 294 19.15 0.81 10.58
N HIS A 295 20.42 0.96 10.97
CA HIS A 295 21.06 0.29 12.11
C HIS A 295 21.13 -1.25 12.04
N SER A 296 20.71 -1.87 10.94
CA SER A 296 20.84 -3.32 10.73
C SER A 296 22.14 -3.69 10.01
N THR A 297 22.39 -4.99 9.91
CA THR A 297 23.57 -5.56 9.23
C THR A 297 23.08 -6.30 8.01
N ASP A 298 23.22 -5.72 6.82
CA ASP A 298 22.69 -6.36 5.60
C ASP A 298 23.55 -6.04 4.35
N VAL A 299 23.42 -6.84 3.28
CA VAL A 299 23.96 -6.56 1.95
C VAL A 299 22.97 -6.99 0.86
N VAL A 300 22.55 -6.03 0.02
CA VAL A 300 21.65 -6.29 -1.11
C VAL A 300 22.30 -5.91 -2.43
N ASP A 301 21.85 -6.53 -3.53
CA ASP A 301 22.24 -6.15 -4.88
C ASP A 301 21.06 -5.71 -5.74
N HIS A 302 21.36 -4.84 -6.70
CA HIS A 302 20.43 -4.43 -7.74
C HIS A 302 21.09 -4.58 -9.11
N ILE A 303 20.34 -5.16 -10.05
CA ILE A 303 20.78 -5.36 -11.44
C ILE A 303 20.06 -4.33 -12.31
N SER A 304 20.81 -3.53 -13.06
CA SER A 304 20.26 -2.57 -14.02
C SER A 304 19.71 -3.26 -15.28
N ASP A 305 18.96 -2.52 -16.10
CA ASP A 305 18.43 -3.07 -17.36
C ASP A 305 19.53 -3.33 -18.40
N ASN A 306 20.75 -2.85 -18.18
CA ASN A 306 21.92 -3.14 -18.98
C ASN A 306 22.74 -4.32 -18.43
N GLY A 307 22.27 -4.93 -17.32
CA GLY A 307 22.92 -6.06 -16.66
C GLY A 307 24.04 -5.64 -15.70
N GLU A 308 24.26 -4.35 -15.48
CA GLU A 308 25.23 -3.89 -14.48
C GLU A 308 24.72 -4.16 -13.07
N VAL A 309 25.62 -4.42 -12.13
CA VAL A 309 25.25 -4.79 -10.75
C VAL A 309 25.80 -3.75 -9.79
N VAL A 310 25.01 -3.34 -8.81
CA VAL A 310 25.46 -2.53 -7.67
C VAL A 310 25.09 -3.23 -6.37
N TYR A 311 26.04 -3.28 -5.45
CA TYR A 311 25.86 -3.79 -4.09
C TYR A 311 25.73 -2.61 -3.12
N ASP A 312 24.70 -2.65 -2.28
CA ASP A 312 24.51 -1.75 -1.15
C ASP A 312 24.88 -2.48 0.15
N ILE A 313 25.80 -1.91 0.91
CA ILE A 313 26.43 -2.51 2.09
C ILE A 313 26.06 -1.69 3.33
N LEU A 314 24.99 -2.10 3.98
CA LEU A 314 24.43 -1.45 5.15
C LEU A 314 25.21 -1.82 6.42
N THR A 315 25.91 -0.85 6.99
CA THR A 315 26.69 -1.04 8.21
C THR A 315 25.90 -0.59 9.44
N PRO A 316 25.78 -1.43 10.49
CA PRO A 316 24.95 -1.09 11.64
C PRO A 316 25.57 0.00 12.53
N THR A 317 24.76 0.47 13.48
CA THR A 317 25.18 1.46 14.48
C THR A 317 26.17 0.91 15.49
N LEU A 318 27.04 1.81 15.97
CA LEU A 318 27.88 1.54 17.13
C LEU A 318 27.14 1.70 18.47
N THR A 319 26.07 2.49 18.54
CA THR A 319 25.44 2.96 19.80
C THR A 319 24.02 2.42 20.03
N GLY A 320 23.78 1.22 19.51
CA GLY A 320 22.62 0.38 19.75
C GLY A 320 22.86 -1.01 19.18
N TYR A 321 21.94 -1.94 19.47
CA TYR A 321 22.02 -3.31 18.96
C TYR A 321 22.10 -3.30 17.42
N PRO A 322 23.03 -4.05 16.78
CA PRO A 322 23.89 -5.10 17.34
C PRO A 322 25.31 -4.67 17.79
N ASN A 323 25.69 -3.39 17.71
CA ASN A 323 27.03 -2.87 17.96
C ASN A 323 28.15 -3.64 17.24
N THR A 324 28.26 -3.48 15.92
CA THR A 324 29.34 -4.13 15.16
C THR A 324 30.05 -3.15 14.23
N PHE A 325 31.24 -3.55 13.78
CA PHE A 325 31.99 -2.86 12.74
C PHE A 325 32.49 -3.87 11.70
N ARG A 326 32.82 -3.39 10.51
CA ARG A 326 33.20 -4.22 9.36
C ARG A 326 34.65 -3.99 8.95
N THR A 327 35.28 -5.04 8.46
CA THR A 327 36.52 -4.97 7.68
C THR A 327 36.27 -5.47 6.27
N VAL A 328 36.87 -4.82 5.28
CA VAL A 328 36.65 -5.12 3.86
C VAL A 328 37.98 -5.17 3.12
N ASP A 329 38.30 -6.31 2.52
CA ASP A 329 39.41 -6.47 1.59
C ASP A 329 38.89 -6.35 0.14
N PHE A 330 39.31 -5.30 -0.56
CA PHE A 330 39.10 -5.17 -1.99
C PHE A 330 40.34 -5.64 -2.75
N SER A 331 40.13 -6.36 -3.86
CA SER A 331 41.16 -6.60 -4.85
C SER A 331 40.64 -6.49 -6.28
N THR A 332 41.47 -5.96 -7.18
CA THR A 332 41.15 -5.85 -8.60
C THR A 332 42.32 -6.29 -9.47
N ASP A 333 42.00 -7.02 -10.55
CA ASP A 333 42.95 -7.35 -11.62
C ASP A 333 42.78 -6.42 -12.85
N GLY A 334 41.98 -5.34 -12.71
CA GLY A 334 41.60 -4.42 -13.77
C GLY A 334 40.48 -4.95 -14.68
N LYS A 335 39.90 -6.10 -14.36
CA LYS A 335 38.71 -6.67 -15.02
C LYS A 335 37.67 -7.15 -14.04
N ASN A 336 38.11 -7.79 -12.96
CA ASN A 336 37.28 -8.31 -11.90
C ASN A 336 37.62 -7.58 -10.61
N THR A 337 36.60 -7.19 -9.87
CA THR A 337 36.75 -6.57 -8.55
C THR A 337 36.12 -7.48 -7.51
N THR A 338 36.94 -7.96 -6.58
CA THR A 338 36.51 -8.82 -5.47
C THR A 338 36.42 -7.99 -4.20
N MET A 339 35.31 -8.11 -3.48
CA MET A 339 35.11 -7.59 -2.14
C MET A 339 35.01 -8.77 -1.17
N LYS A 340 35.78 -8.77 -0.08
CA LYS A 340 35.64 -9.73 1.03
C LYS A 340 35.40 -8.95 2.30
N MET A 341 34.32 -9.25 3.00
CA MET A 341 33.89 -8.52 4.17
C MET A 341 33.84 -9.44 5.39
N ALA A 342 34.11 -8.89 6.57
CA ALA A 342 33.91 -9.53 7.86
C ALA A 342 33.37 -8.53 8.89
N THR A 343 32.32 -8.92 9.60
CA THR A 343 31.68 -8.18 10.68
C THR A 343 32.20 -8.66 12.03
N HIS A 344 32.47 -7.70 12.90
CA HIS A 344 33.11 -7.89 14.19
C HIS A 344 32.25 -7.28 15.29
N ASP A 345 32.00 -8.04 16.35
CA ASP A 345 31.34 -7.53 17.56
C ASP A 345 32.20 -6.43 18.20
N ILE A 346 31.55 -5.37 18.69
CA ILE A 346 32.26 -4.22 19.28
C ILE A 346 33.17 -4.62 20.45
N ASP A 347 32.83 -5.71 21.15
CA ASP A 347 33.57 -6.22 22.28
C ASP A 347 34.45 -7.41 21.91
N GLU A 348 34.79 -7.65 20.64
CA GLU A 348 35.67 -8.76 20.25
C GLU A 348 37.05 -8.66 20.94
N TYR A 349 37.68 -7.47 20.88
CA TYR A 349 39.05 -7.26 21.34
C TYR A 349 39.16 -6.67 22.75
N GLN A 350 38.26 -5.76 23.11
CA GLN A 350 38.25 -5.04 24.39
C GLN A 350 36.86 -5.17 25.05
N PRO A 351 36.75 -5.11 26.39
CA PRO A 351 35.43 -5.07 27.03
C PRO A 351 34.76 -3.70 26.82
N VAL A 352 33.44 -3.63 26.95
CA VAL A 352 32.71 -2.35 27.02
C VAL A 352 32.68 -1.88 28.46
N ILE A 353 33.06 -0.62 28.68
CA ILE A 353 33.13 0.01 30.00
C ILE A 353 32.27 1.28 30.02
N SER A 354 31.39 1.43 31.01
CA SER A 354 30.58 2.64 31.15
C SER A 354 31.39 3.84 31.65
N ASP A 355 30.84 5.04 31.45
CA ASP A 355 31.32 6.29 32.04
C ASP A 355 31.44 6.22 33.58
N TYR A 356 30.75 5.27 34.23
CA TYR A 356 30.78 5.02 35.67
C TYR A 356 31.82 3.96 36.10
N GLY A 357 32.52 3.35 35.14
CA GLY A 357 33.54 2.32 35.37
C GLY A 357 32.99 0.90 35.51
N GLU A 358 31.72 0.66 35.16
CA GLU A 358 31.15 -0.69 35.10
C GLU A 358 31.62 -1.42 33.85
N VAL A 359 31.97 -2.70 34.00
CA VAL A 359 32.46 -3.54 32.90
C VAL A 359 31.36 -4.53 32.54
N TYR A 360 30.89 -4.51 31.30
CA TYR A 360 29.81 -5.40 30.84
C TYR A 360 30.33 -6.77 30.40
N GLU A 361 29.47 -7.80 30.56
CA GLU A 361 29.78 -9.18 30.17
C GLU A 361 29.70 -9.36 28.65
N LYS A 362 30.57 -10.21 28.09
CA LYS A 362 30.57 -10.51 26.64
C LYS A 362 29.65 -11.72 26.32
N PRO A 363 28.93 -11.74 25.19
CA PRO A 363 28.88 -10.68 24.17
C PRO A 363 27.97 -9.52 24.60
N PHE A 364 28.50 -8.30 24.58
CA PHE A 364 27.81 -7.07 25.00
C PHE A 364 26.45 -6.89 24.33
N LYS A 365 26.35 -7.28 23.05
CA LYS A 365 25.12 -7.19 22.27
C LYS A 365 23.93 -7.96 22.89
N PHE A 366 24.18 -9.11 23.52
CA PHE A 366 23.13 -9.95 24.10
C PHE A 366 22.93 -9.76 25.61
N THR A 367 23.98 -9.31 26.31
CA THR A 367 23.96 -9.17 27.78
C THR A 367 23.53 -7.79 28.25
N TYR A 368 23.58 -6.77 27.38
CA TYR A 368 23.18 -5.40 27.70
C TYR A 368 22.50 -4.69 26.54
N SER A 369 23.10 -4.67 25.34
CA SER A 369 22.65 -3.78 24.27
C SER A 369 21.21 -4.07 23.79
N PHE A 370 20.85 -5.34 23.63
CA PHE A 370 19.52 -5.71 23.14
C PHE A 370 18.42 -5.15 24.06
N GLU A 371 18.50 -5.40 25.37
CA GLU A 371 17.55 -4.87 26.34
C GLU A 371 17.64 -3.36 26.48
N ARG A 372 18.83 -2.79 26.27
CA ARG A 372 19.00 -1.33 26.28
C ARG A 372 18.33 -0.66 25.09
N THR A 373 18.33 -1.31 23.93
CA THR A 373 17.78 -0.81 22.66
C THR A 373 16.27 -1.05 22.58
N PHE A 374 15.82 -2.24 22.97
CA PHE A 374 14.43 -2.67 22.82
C PHE A 374 13.68 -2.82 24.14
N GLY A 375 14.28 -2.51 25.29
CA GLY A 375 13.64 -2.64 26.60
C GLY A 375 13.76 -4.04 27.21
N GLU A 376 13.58 -4.11 28.53
CA GLU A 376 13.56 -5.36 29.30
C GLU A 376 12.37 -6.24 28.84
N GLY A 377 12.62 -7.53 28.59
CA GLY A 377 11.60 -8.45 28.07
C GLY A 377 11.36 -8.35 26.56
N GLY A 378 12.17 -7.57 25.83
CA GLY A 378 12.05 -7.40 24.38
C GLY A 378 10.90 -6.46 24.00
N VAL A 379 10.06 -6.86 23.04
CA VAL A 379 9.02 -5.98 22.46
C VAL A 379 8.04 -5.40 23.47
N GLU A 380 7.75 -6.12 24.56
CA GLU A 380 6.92 -5.60 25.65
C GLU A 380 7.57 -4.36 26.31
N GLY A 381 8.86 -4.47 26.65
CA GLY A 381 9.65 -3.37 27.17
C GLY A 381 9.70 -2.20 26.20
N LEU A 382 9.86 -2.46 24.90
CA LEU A 382 9.86 -1.42 23.85
C LEU A 382 8.57 -0.60 23.89
N ILE A 383 7.43 -1.29 23.85
CA ILE A 383 6.10 -0.66 23.84
C ILE A 383 5.88 0.15 25.12
N MET A 384 6.21 -0.42 26.29
CA MET A 384 6.01 0.25 27.57
C MET A 384 6.92 1.47 27.75
N ASN A 385 8.15 1.40 27.25
CA ASN A 385 9.09 2.53 27.26
C ASN A 385 8.64 3.67 26.35
N MET A 386 7.91 3.37 25.26
CA MET A 386 7.33 4.39 24.39
C MET A 386 6.07 5.02 24.99
N ILE A 387 5.14 4.20 25.49
CA ILE A 387 3.81 4.65 25.94
C ILE A 387 3.88 5.36 27.30
N GLY A 388 4.70 4.87 28.23
CA GLY A 388 4.76 5.36 29.60
C GLY A 388 5.02 6.88 29.69
N PRO A 389 6.13 7.40 29.12
CA PRO A 389 6.42 8.83 29.11
C PRO A 389 5.38 9.66 28.36
N MET A 390 4.84 9.15 27.25
CA MET A 390 3.84 9.84 26.44
C MET A 390 2.55 10.10 27.23
N ILE A 391 2.02 9.07 27.91
CA ILE A 391 0.83 9.20 28.76
C ILE A 391 1.08 10.17 29.92
N LYS A 392 2.23 10.03 30.60
CA LYS A 392 2.58 10.89 31.74
C LYS A 392 2.66 12.36 31.33
N ASN A 393 3.38 12.66 30.25
CA ASN A 393 3.51 14.03 29.74
C ASN A 393 2.16 14.62 29.30
N LEU A 394 1.33 13.82 28.62
CA LEU A 394 -0.02 14.25 28.23
C LEU A 394 -0.88 14.57 29.45
N PHE A 395 -0.81 13.76 30.51
CA PHE A 395 -1.60 13.96 31.71
C PHE A 395 -1.12 15.18 32.50
N ASP A 396 0.20 15.41 32.60
CA ASP A 396 0.77 16.61 33.20
C ASP A 396 0.32 17.88 32.46
N ASP A 397 0.33 17.85 31.12
CA ASP A 397 -0.18 18.92 30.26
C ASP A 397 -1.67 19.21 30.51
N ILE A 398 -2.49 18.15 30.60
CA ILE A 398 -3.92 18.29 30.88
C ILE A 398 -4.16 18.88 32.28
N GLN A 399 -3.41 18.40 33.28
CA GLN A 399 -3.49 18.91 34.65
C GLN A 399 -3.06 20.38 34.74
N ALA A 400 -2.02 20.77 34.00
CA ALA A 400 -1.52 22.15 33.94
C ALA A 400 -2.56 23.13 33.36
N GLU A 401 -3.33 22.71 32.36
CA GLU A 401 -4.46 23.48 31.80
C GLU A 401 -5.71 23.45 32.70
N GLY A 402 -5.69 22.64 33.76
CA GLY A 402 -6.74 22.56 34.76
C GLY A 402 -7.91 21.67 34.36
N GLY A 403 -7.63 20.58 33.66
CA GLY A 403 -8.54 19.47 33.33
C GLY A 403 -8.75 19.27 31.82
N LEU A 404 -9.20 18.08 31.42
CA LEU A 404 -9.31 17.61 30.03
C LEU A 404 -10.05 18.60 29.12
N ILE A 405 -11.19 19.12 29.57
CA ILE A 405 -12.03 20.01 28.74
C ILE A 405 -11.32 21.33 28.43
N LYS A 406 -10.53 21.85 29.38
CA LYS A 406 -9.78 23.10 29.16
C LYS A 406 -8.57 22.87 28.27
N TYR A 407 -7.88 21.74 28.45
CA TYR A 407 -6.80 21.32 27.57
C TYR A 407 -7.27 21.20 26.12
N LEU A 408 -8.40 20.52 25.87
CA LEU A 408 -8.97 20.43 24.53
C LEU A 408 -9.28 21.80 23.93
N ALA A 409 -9.88 22.70 24.72
CA ALA A 409 -10.13 24.07 24.28
C ALA A 409 -8.83 24.85 23.97
N SER A 410 -7.75 24.66 24.74
CA SER A 410 -6.45 25.29 24.49
C SER A 410 -5.75 24.77 23.22
N LYS A 411 -6.07 23.55 22.80
CA LYS A 411 -5.65 22.94 21.52
C LYS A 411 -6.60 23.24 20.35
N ASN A 412 -7.46 24.26 20.45
CA ASN A 412 -8.47 24.64 19.45
C ASN A 412 -9.57 23.60 19.20
N ILE A 413 -9.77 22.66 20.12
CA ILE A 413 -10.88 21.70 20.08
C ILE A 413 -12.03 22.26 20.93
N ASP A 414 -12.86 23.10 20.32
CA ASP A 414 -14.03 23.69 20.97
C ASP A 414 -15.23 22.74 20.90
N ILE A 415 -15.39 21.93 21.95
CA ILE A 415 -16.48 20.94 22.06
C ILE A 415 -17.86 21.60 21.94
N GLU A 416 -18.03 22.82 22.47
CA GLU A 416 -19.29 23.53 22.38
C GLU A 416 -19.63 23.85 20.92
N LYS A 417 -18.67 24.42 20.20
CA LYS A 417 -18.82 24.74 18.78
C LYS A 417 -19.07 23.48 17.94
N ILE A 418 -18.32 22.40 18.19
CA ILE A 418 -18.50 21.11 17.50
C ILE A 418 -19.95 20.63 17.67
N ILE A 419 -20.49 20.68 18.89
CA ILE A 419 -21.86 20.26 19.17
C ILE A 419 -22.88 21.22 18.52
N VAL A 420 -22.66 22.54 18.56
CA VAL A 420 -23.55 23.54 17.93
C VAL A 420 -23.59 23.36 16.41
N ASP A 421 -22.43 23.21 15.77
CA ASP A 421 -22.31 23.03 14.33
C ASP A 421 -22.98 21.71 13.91
N ALA A 422 -22.75 20.63 14.67
CA ALA A 422 -23.41 19.35 14.43
C ALA A 422 -24.94 19.44 14.58
N LEU A 423 -25.45 20.19 15.56
CA LEU A 423 -26.89 20.33 15.81
C LEU A 423 -27.54 21.42 14.93
N GLY A 424 -26.75 22.30 14.30
CA GLY A 424 -27.22 23.47 13.55
C GLY A 424 -27.97 24.51 14.41
N THR A 425 -27.87 24.40 15.74
CA THR A 425 -28.59 25.26 16.69
C THR A 425 -27.98 25.17 18.08
N ASN A 426 -28.05 26.26 18.86
CA ASN A 426 -27.67 26.29 20.27
C ASN A 426 -28.77 25.72 21.22
N GLY A 427 -29.69 24.91 20.69
CA GLY A 427 -30.71 24.21 21.48
C GLY A 427 -31.95 25.05 21.82
N LEU A 428 -32.65 24.64 22.90
CA LEU A 428 -33.96 25.19 23.29
C LEU A 428 -33.88 26.00 24.58
N ALA A 429 -34.25 27.29 24.52
CA ALA A 429 -34.43 28.18 25.66
C ALA A 429 -35.90 28.63 25.79
N ILE A 430 -36.40 28.80 27.02
CA ILE A 430 -37.75 29.36 27.28
C ILE A 430 -37.60 30.66 28.06
N GLY A 431 -37.90 31.79 27.40
CA GLY A 431 -37.71 33.12 27.97
C GLY A 431 -36.22 33.49 28.07
N LYS A 432 -35.75 33.86 29.26
CA LYS A 432 -34.33 34.10 29.57
C LYS A 432 -33.64 32.90 30.24
N ALA A 433 -34.33 31.76 30.33
CA ALA A 433 -33.84 30.59 31.03
C ALA A 433 -33.46 29.50 30.03
N ASP A 434 -32.22 29.06 30.12
CA ASP A 434 -31.67 27.94 29.36
C ASP A 434 -32.23 26.61 29.91
N ILE A 435 -32.66 25.73 29.01
CA ILE A 435 -33.25 24.42 29.37
C ILE A 435 -32.44 23.27 28.77
N PHE A 436 -32.17 23.33 27.47
CA PHE A 436 -31.27 22.39 26.77
C PHE A 436 -30.45 23.16 25.75
N THR A 437 -29.71 24.17 26.22
CA THR A 437 -28.77 24.89 25.34
C THR A 437 -27.42 24.21 25.35
N VAL A 438 -26.71 24.28 24.21
CA VAL A 438 -25.39 23.67 24.10
C VAL A 438 -24.43 24.40 25.04
N SER A 439 -24.37 25.74 24.92
CA SER A 439 -23.54 26.64 25.74
C SER A 439 -23.79 26.58 27.26
N GLY A 440 -24.90 26.00 27.70
CA GLY A 440 -25.31 25.96 29.11
C GLY A 440 -25.41 24.54 29.64
N ASN A 441 -26.54 23.90 29.36
CA ASN A 441 -26.90 22.61 29.96
C ASN A 441 -26.00 21.48 29.46
N VAL A 442 -25.80 21.38 28.14
CA VAL A 442 -25.00 20.30 27.55
C VAL A 442 -23.55 20.44 27.97
N MET A 443 -22.97 21.63 27.87
CA MET A 443 -21.60 21.84 28.34
C MET A 443 -21.45 21.62 29.85
N SER A 444 -22.46 21.85 30.67
CA SER A 444 -22.42 21.48 32.09
C SER A 444 -22.33 19.97 32.31
N PHE A 445 -23.05 19.18 31.50
CA PHE A 445 -22.94 17.72 31.51
C PHE A 445 -21.57 17.24 30.98
N ILE A 446 -21.10 17.81 29.86
CA ILE A 446 -19.76 17.50 29.30
C ILE A 446 -18.65 17.83 30.30
N ASN A 447 -18.73 18.97 30.98
CA ASN A 447 -17.79 19.34 32.04
C ASN A 447 -17.83 18.36 33.23
N ASN A 448 -19.00 17.83 33.56
CA ASN A 448 -19.09 16.79 34.59
C ASN A 448 -18.45 15.49 34.14
N LEU A 449 -18.68 15.06 32.90
CA LEU A 449 -18.04 13.88 32.33
C LEU A 449 -16.51 14.04 32.26
N GLY A 450 -16.04 15.20 31.77
CA GLY A 450 -14.61 15.52 31.74
C GLY A 450 -13.97 15.49 33.13
N ALA A 451 -14.66 15.99 34.16
CA ALA A 451 -14.17 15.91 35.53
C ALA A 451 -14.10 14.46 36.07
N GLN A 452 -14.99 13.56 35.64
CA GLN A 452 -14.91 12.15 35.99
C GLN A 452 -13.70 11.49 35.31
N VAL A 453 -13.47 11.78 34.03
CA VAL A 453 -12.28 11.29 33.31
C VAL A 453 -11.00 11.83 33.96
N ASP A 454 -10.99 13.10 34.38
CA ASP A 454 -9.88 13.68 35.14
C ASP A 454 -9.61 12.89 36.43
N GLU A 455 -10.65 12.56 37.21
CA GLU A 455 -10.55 11.87 38.49
C GLU A 455 -10.12 10.39 38.36
N VAL A 456 -10.70 9.67 37.41
CA VAL A 456 -10.48 8.23 37.24
C VAL A 456 -9.13 7.94 36.58
N TYR A 457 -8.75 8.72 35.55
CA TYR A 457 -7.59 8.41 34.71
C TYR A 457 -6.46 9.42 34.86
N ILE A 458 -6.71 10.70 34.55
CA ILE A 458 -5.65 11.71 34.41
C ILE A 458 -4.96 12.01 35.75
N ASN A 459 -5.72 12.06 36.85
CA ASN A 459 -5.20 12.30 38.20
C ASN A 459 -4.57 11.03 38.83
N GLN A 460 -4.64 9.89 38.13
CA GLN A 460 -4.07 8.61 38.56
C GLN A 460 -3.23 7.99 37.42
N PRO A 461 -2.15 8.67 36.98
CA PRO A 461 -1.35 8.26 35.82
C PRO A 461 -0.78 6.84 35.96
N ASP A 462 -0.27 6.47 37.14
CA ASP A 462 0.33 5.15 37.35
C ASP A 462 -0.72 4.02 37.30
N LEU A 463 -1.91 4.24 37.84
CA LEU A 463 -3.02 3.27 37.74
C LEU A 463 -3.51 3.13 36.30
N THR A 464 -3.55 4.24 35.55
CA THR A 464 -3.91 4.21 34.13
C THR A 464 -2.88 3.45 33.31
N LEU A 465 -1.60 3.63 33.61
CA LEU A 465 -0.52 2.89 32.95
C LEU A 465 -0.56 1.40 33.28
N GLU A 466 -0.87 1.03 34.53
CA GLU A 466 -1.07 -0.38 34.94
C GLU A 466 -2.21 -1.03 34.14
N LYS A 467 -3.34 -0.32 33.99
CA LYS A 467 -4.47 -0.79 33.17
C LYS A 467 -4.09 -0.94 31.70
N ALA A 468 -3.38 0.03 31.13
CA ALA A 468 -2.90 -0.04 29.75
C ALA A 468 -1.93 -1.21 29.55
N GLN A 469 -1.00 -1.43 30.48
CA GLN A 469 -0.06 -2.54 30.46
C GLN A 469 -0.79 -3.88 30.44
N ALA A 470 -1.79 -4.08 31.31
CA ALA A 470 -2.56 -5.32 31.36
C ALA A 470 -3.27 -5.64 30.03
N LEU A 471 -3.74 -4.62 29.30
CA LEU A 471 -4.34 -4.79 27.97
C LEU A 471 -3.28 -5.16 26.91
N ILE A 472 -2.11 -4.53 26.95
CA ILE A 472 -0.99 -4.81 26.04
C ILE A 472 -0.46 -6.24 26.26
N GLU A 473 -0.29 -6.65 27.51
CA GLU A 473 0.16 -8.01 27.88
C GLU A 473 -0.80 -9.08 27.34
N GLN A 474 -2.13 -8.83 27.33
CA GLN A 474 -3.09 -9.75 26.72
C GLN A 474 -2.84 -9.94 25.22
N LEU A 475 -2.52 -8.86 24.48
CA LEU A 475 -2.23 -8.91 23.06
C LEU A 475 -0.89 -9.61 22.78
N LEU A 476 0.15 -9.29 23.55
CA LEU A 476 1.49 -9.87 23.37
C LEU A 476 1.56 -11.35 23.77
N ASN A 477 0.69 -11.81 24.68
CA ASN A 477 0.57 -13.21 25.08
C ASN A 477 -0.29 -14.06 24.15
N PHE A 478 -0.80 -13.49 23.05
CA PHE A 478 -1.51 -14.25 22.01
C PHE A 478 -0.62 -15.35 21.44
N GLU A 479 -1.04 -16.62 21.55
CA GLU A 479 -0.31 -17.76 20.99
C GLU A 479 -0.40 -17.74 19.47
N VAL A 480 0.73 -17.46 18.80
CA VAL A 480 0.83 -17.43 17.34
C VAL A 480 1.32 -18.76 16.77
N SER A 481 1.99 -19.57 17.59
CA SER A 481 2.41 -20.92 17.21
C SER A 481 2.34 -21.88 18.39
N LYS A 482 1.93 -23.12 18.11
CA LYS A 482 1.95 -24.21 19.10
C LYS A 482 3.36 -24.69 19.45
N TYR A 483 4.37 -24.33 18.65
CA TYR A 483 5.75 -24.73 18.87
C TYR A 483 6.44 -23.73 19.81
N PRO A 484 7.24 -24.21 20.79
CA PRO A 484 7.95 -23.33 21.70
C PRO A 484 9.02 -22.52 20.98
N ASN A 485 9.20 -21.27 21.39
CA ASN A 485 10.35 -20.45 21.03
C ASN A 485 11.53 -20.72 21.99
N THR A 486 12.48 -21.54 21.55
CA THR A 486 13.74 -21.77 22.28
C THR A 486 14.90 -20.90 21.75
N TYR A 487 14.65 -20.06 20.75
CA TYR A 487 15.67 -19.28 20.07
C TYR A 487 16.14 -18.12 20.96
N ASN A 488 15.20 -17.34 21.50
CA ASN A 488 15.52 -16.18 22.33
C ASN A 488 16.32 -16.58 23.58
N ALA A 489 15.88 -17.64 24.29
CA ALA A 489 16.58 -18.15 25.47
C ALA A 489 18.04 -18.56 25.20
N ARG A 490 18.34 -19.04 23.98
CA ARG A 490 19.71 -19.44 23.60
C ARG A 490 20.67 -18.24 23.58
N LEU A 491 20.17 -17.08 23.19
CA LEU A 491 20.97 -15.87 22.96
C LEU A 491 20.91 -14.90 24.15
N LEU A 492 19.71 -14.64 24.68
CA LEU A 492 19.44 -13.65 25.72
C LEU A 492 19.38 -14.26 27.15
N GLY A 493 19.45 -15.59 27.28
CA GLY A 493 19.50 -16.28 28.57
C GLY A 493 18.14 -16.70 29.15
N ASP A 494 18.16 -17.18 30.40
CA ASP A 494 17.02 -17.87 31.03
C ASP A 494 15.77 -16.99 31.25
N ASN A 495 15.91 -15.66 31.26
CA ASN A 495 14.76 -14.73 31.34
C ASN A 495 13.86 -14.78 30.10
N TYR A 496 14.39 -15.26 28.97
CA TYR A 496 13.67 -15.44 27.71
C TYR A 496 13.29 -16.91 27.47
N LYS A 497 13.25 -17.72 28.54
CA LYS A 497 12.83 -19.11 28.49
C LYS A 497 11.35 -19.22 28.81
N TYR A 498 10.57 -19.64 27.83
CA TYR A 498 9.12 -19.73 27.93
C TYR A 498 8.65 -21.18 28.00
N GLU A 499 7.56 -21.42 28.72
CA GLU A 499 6.84 -22.70 28.73
C GLU A 499 5.64 -22.62 27.78
N GLY A 500 5.44 -23.62 26.90
CA GLY A 500 4.28 -23.68 26.01
C GLY A 500 4.58 -23.31 24.55
N GLY A 501 3.55 -22.83 23.82
CA GLY A 501 3.68 -22.32 22.46
C GLY A 501 4.35 -20.94 22.41
N CYS A 502 4.72 -20.48 21.20
CA CYS A 502 5.26 -19.14 20.98
C CYS A 502 4.13 -18.11 21.00
N THR A 503 4.31 -17.05 21.79
CA THR A 503 3.41 -15.89 21.78
C THR A 503 3.83 -14.83 20.76
N LEU A 504 2.95 -13.88 20.45
CA LEU A 504 3.20 -12.76 19.55
C LEU A 504 4.41 -11.93 20.00
N GLY A 505 4.49 -11.58 21.29
CA GLY A 505 5.60 -10.81 21.85
C GLY A 505 6.94 -11.55 21.74
N GLN A 506 6.94 -12.86 21.99
CA GLN A 506 8.13 -13.70 21.86
C GLN A 506 8.60 -13.79 20.40
N PHE A 507 7.66 -13.98 19.47
CA PHE A 507 7.93 -14.01 18.05
C PHE A 507 8.50 -12.69 17.55
N ALA A 508 7.84 -11.56 17.86
CA ALA A 508 8.31 -10.23 17.48
C ALA A 508 9.70 -9.90 18.05
N THR A 509 10.00 -10.36 19.28
CA THR A 509 11.33 -10.24 19.89
C THR A 509 12.37 -11.02 19.10
N THR A 510 12.05 -12.22 18.58
CA THR A 510 12.95 -12.95 17.68
C THR A 510 13.21 -12.19 16.39
N VAL A 511 12.18 -11.61 15.76
CA VAL A 511 12.33 -10.82 14.53
C VAL A 511 13.34 -9.68 14.73
N LEU A 512 13.18 -8.88 15.81
CA LEU A 512 14.12 -7.79 16.12
C LEU A 512 15.55 -8.30 16.39
N LEU A 513 15.66 -9.43 17.09
CA LEU A 513 16.96 -10.03 17.44
C LEU A 513 17.74 -10.49 16.21
N THR A 514 17.06 -11.04 15.20
CA THR A 514 17.74 -11.60 14.03
C THR A 514 17.95 -10.57 12.94
N TYR A 515 16.94 -9.74 12.64
CA TYR A 515 16.99 -8.75 11.56
C TYR A 515 18.13 -7.73 11.74
N TYR A 516 18.21 -7.11 12.91
CA TYR A 516 19.26 -6.11 13.15
C TYR A 516 20.68 -6.71 13.16
N ALA A 517 20.80 -8.01 13.43
CA ALA A 517 22.07 -8.71 13.51
C ALA A 517 22.57 -9.28 12.17
N GLY A 518 21.78 -9.24 11.09
CA GLY A 518 22.13 -9.91 9.83
C GLY A 518 22.11 -11.45 9.96
N ASP A 519 21.11 -11.98 10.67
CA ASP A 519 20.88 -13.42 10.93
C ASP A 519 19.41 -13.79 10.67
N GLU A 520 18.76 -13.10 9.73
CA GLU A 520 17.33 -13.13 9.46
C GLU A 520 16.83 -14.41 8.79
N ASP A 521 17.66 -15.33 8.28
CA ASP A 521 17.17 -16.60 7.68
C ASP A 521 16.68 -17.63 8.74
N ILE A 522 15.59 -17.29 9.41
CA ILE A 522 14.92 -18.10 10.45
C ILE A 522 13.57 -18.66 10.01
N SER A 523 13.16 -18.40 8.77
CA SER A 523 11.91 -18.89 8.17
C SER A 523 11.72 -20.42 8.29
N GLY A 524 12.83 -21.17 8.34
CA GLY A 524 12.85 -22.62 8.52
C GLY A 524 12.56 -23.11 9.95
N LEU A 525 12.56 -22.23 10.96
CA LEU A 525 12.26 -22.62 12.35
C LEU A 525 10.78 -23.03 12.48
N PRO A 526 10.44 -24.12 13.21
CA PRO A 526 9.07 -24.62 13.25
C PRO A 526 8.03 -23.61 13.75
N PHE A 527 8.34 -22.81 14.77
CA PHE A 527 7.41 -21.81 15.29
C PHE A 527 7.23 -20.63 14.34
N VAL A 528 8.30 -20.23 13.63
CA VAL A 528 8.26 -19.15 12.63
C VAL A 528 7.37 -19.56 11.46
N LYS A 529 7.61 -20.74 10.91
CA LYS A 529 6.83 -21.29 9.81
C LYS A 529 5.33 -21.45 10.16
N ASP A 530 5.03 -22.04 11.32
CA ASP A 530 3.64 -22.24 11.79
C ASP A 530 2.93 -20.90 12.05
N THR A 531 3.64 -19.87 12.52
CA THR A 531 3.13 -18.49 12.63
C THR A 531 2.81 -17.89 11.27
N LEU A 532 3.75 -17.92 10.31
CA LEU A 532 3.56 -17.36 8.97
C LEU A 532 2.41 -18.05 8.23
N GLU A 533 2.36 -19.39 8.21
CA GLU A 533 1.27 -20.16 7.59
C GLU A 533 -0.09 -19.88 8.29
N GLY A 534 -0.08 -19.71 9.61
CA GLY A 534 -1.27 -19.38 10.39
C GLY A 534 -1.86 -18.01 10.05
N PHE A 535 -1.01 -16.99 9.90
CA PHE A 535 -1.44 -15.68 9.44
C PHE A 535 -1.83 -15.70 7.96
N ASP A 536 -1.03 -16.29 7.08
CA ASP A 536 -1.29 -16.32 5.64
C ASP A 536 -2.63 -16.97 5.29
N SER A 537 -3.03 -18.01 6.03
CA SER A 537 -4.34 -18.68 5.89
C SER A 537 -5.54 -17.92 6.47
N GLY A 538 -5.33 -16.76 7.09
CA GLY A 538 -6.38 -15.95 7.73
C GLY A 538 -6.87 -16.49 9.09
N VAL A 539 -6.59 -17.74 9.44
CA VAL A 539 -7.07 -18.37 10.68
C VAL A 539 -6.48 -17.69 11.93
N THR A 540 -5.19 -17.39 11.92
CA THR A 540 -4.57 -16.67 13.05
C THR A 540 -5.03 -15.21 13.08
N ALA A 541 -5.26 -14.59 11.93
CA ALA A 541 -5.77 -13.22 11.84
C ALA A 541 -7.20 -13.10 12.40
N GLU A 542 -8.10 -14.04 12.09
CA GLU A 542 -9.46 -14.09 12.66
C GLU A 542 -9.42 -14.25 14.19
N LYS A 543 -8.57 -15.16 14.71
CA LYS A 543 -8.39 -15.33 16.16
C LYS A 543 -7.84 -14.07 16.82
N PHE A 544 -6.87 -13.42 16.18
CA PHE A 544 -6.29 -12.18 16.67
C PHE A 544 -7.31 -11.03 16.65
N PHE A 545 -8.14 -10.93 15.60
CA PHE A 545 -9.25 -9.97 15.54
C PHE A 545 -10.25 -10.19 16.68
N ASN A 546 -10.60 -11.44 16.98
CA ASN A 546 -11.49 -11.75 18.10
C ASN A 546 -10.86 -11.38 19.45
N LEU A 547 -9.55 -11.54 19.61
CA LEU A 547 -8.83 -11.06 20.79
C LEU A 547 -8.84 -9.53 20.85
N LEU A 548 -8.56 -8.83 19.74
CA LEU A 548 -8.62 -7.37 19.66
C LEU A 548 -10.02 -6.85 20.02
N ARG A 549 -11.07 -7.46 19.46
CA ARG A 549 -12.47 -7.13 19.81
C ARG A 549 -12.69 -7.27 21.31
N LYS A 550 -12.26 -8.38 21.91
CA LYS A 550 -12.37 -8.58 23.36
C LYS A 550 -11.65 -7.47 24.14
N VAL A 551 -10.37 -7.23 23.81
CA VAL A 551 -9.53 -6.26 24.54
C VAL A 551 -10.07 -4.83 24.39
N VAL A 552 -10.52 -4.45 23.20
CA VAL A 552 -10.99 -3.07 22.91
C VAL A 552 -12.44 -2.87 23.35
N VAL A 553 -13.35 -3.75 22.95
CA VAL A 553 -14.79 -3.56 23.19
C VAL A 553 -15.14 -3.97 24.61
N ASN A 554 -14.81 -5.20 25.02
CA ASN A 554 -15.23 -5.69 26.33
C ASN A 554 -14.32 -5.14 27.45
N ASP A 555 -13.01 -5.37 27.35
CA ASP A 555 -12.11 -5.02 28.47
C ASP A 555 -11.91 -3.50 28.61
N LEU A 556 -11.69 -2.78 27.50
CA LEU A 556 -11.44 -1.32 27.53
C LEU A 556 -12.73 -0.48 27.51
N VAL A 557 -13.64 -0.71 26.56
CA VAL A 557 -14.83 0.15 26.45
C VAL A 557 -15.88 -0.20 27.51
N GLU A 558 -16.30 -1.45 27.63
CA GLU A 558 -17.36 -1.86 28.56
C GLU A 558 -16.87 -1.87 30.02
N ASP A 559 -15.87 -2.70 30.32
CA ASP A 559 -15.43 -3.00 31.68
C ASP A 559 -14.58 -1.88 32.31
N GLU A 560 -13.85 -1.11 31.48
CA GLU A 560 -13.01 -0.02 31.95
C GLU A 560 -13.71 1.34 31.81
N LEU A 561 -14.05 1.81 30.61
CA LEU A 561 -14.58 3.16 30.42
C LEU A 561 -16.04 3.30 30.87
N LEU A 562 -16.94 2.47 30.36
CA LEU A 562 -18.39 2.62 30.59
C LEU A 562 -18.79 2.20 32.01
N ALA A 563 -18.08 1.26 32.63
CA ALA A 563 -18.32 0.82 34.00
C ALA A 563 -17.82 1.83 35.05
N ASN A 564 -16.76 2.59 34.77
CA ASN A 564 -16.17 3.54 35.74
C ASN A 564 -16.63 4.98 35.57
N LEU A 565 -17.42 5.29 34.52
CA LEU A 565 -18.02 6.60 34.31
C LEU A 565 -19.52 6.56 34.62
N ASP A 566 -19.99 7.54 35.38
CA ASP A 566 -21.38 7.69 35.80
C ASP A 566 -22.18 8.59 34.84
N PHE A 567 -23.34 8.10 34.42
CA PHE A 567 -24.37 8.89 33.79
C PHE A 567 -25.11 9.75 34.82
N ASN A 568 -24.79 11.05 34.84
CA ASN A 568 -25.39 12.03 35.73
C ASN A 568 -26.25 13.05 34.94
N PRO A 569 -27.50 12.71 34.55
CA PRO A 569 -28.38 13.65 33.87
C PRO A 569 -28.73 14.87 34.74
N GLY A 570 -28.54 14.79 36.06
CA GLY A 570 -28.62 15.95 36.95
C GLY A 570 -27.59 17.04 36.64
N ALA A 571 -26.44 16.69 36.06
CA ALA A 571 -25.38 17.63 35.68
C ALA A 571 -25.79 18.59 34.55
N LEU A 572 -26.85 18.28 33.79
CA LEU A 572 -27.45 19.20 32.82
C LEU A 572 -28.02 20.46 33.49
N PHE A 573 -28.32 20.42 34.79
CA PHE A 573 -28.93 21.51 35.54
C PHE A 573 -28.14 21.81 36.83
N PRO A 574 -27.00 22.51 36.73
CA PRO A 574 -26.13 22.73 37.89
C PRO A 574 -26.78 23.60 38.98
N LYS A 575 -26.22 23.56 40.20
CA LYS A 575 -26.77 24.13 41.46
C LYS A 575 -27.23 25.59 41.38
N ASN A 576 -26.66 26.36 40.47
CA ASN A 576 -26.91 27.78 40.25
C ASN A 576 -27.98 28.06 39.17
N THR A 577 -28.65 27.03 38.63
CA THR A 577 -29.67 27.17 37.58
C THR A 577 -31.09 27.10 38.13
N LEU A 578 -32.04 27.74 37.42
CA LEU A 578 -33.48 27.75 37.77
C LEU A 578 -34.07 26.33 37.87
N PHE A 579 -33.51 25.37 37.13
CA PHE A 579 -33.98 23.99 37.03
C PHE A 579 -33.18 23.00 37.87
N TYR A 580 -32.33 23.44 38.80
CA TYR A 580 -31.53 22.54 39.66
C TYR A 580 -32.38 21.50 40.41
N VAL A 581 -33.54 21.91 40.96
CA VAL A 581 -34.47 20.98 41.65
C VAL A 581 -35.02 19.92 40.68
N PHE A 582 -35.24 20.30 39.41
CA PHE A 582 -35.64 19.37 38.36
C PHE A 582 -34.49 18.41 37.99
N GLY A 583 -33.25 18.90 37.89
CA GLY A 583 -32.07 18.05 37.70
C GLY A 583 -31.86 17.05 38.82
N ARG A 584 -32.06 17.44 40.10
CA ARG A 584 -32.02 16.52 41.24
C ARG A 584 -33.11 15.46 41.18
N LEU A 585 -34.31 15.82 40.75
CA LEU A 585 -35.39 14.87 40.56
C LEU A 585 -35.09 13.91 39.41
N LEU A 586 -34.57 14.41 38.29
CA LEU A 586 -34.17 13.63 37.13
C LEU A 586 -33.06 12.63 37.50
N GLN A 587 -32.08 13.05 38.28
CA GLN A 587 -31.04 12.17 38.81
C GLN A 587 -31.63 11.06 39.68
N SER A 588 -32.48 11.39 40.67
CA SER A 588 -33.09 10.37 41.54
C SER A 588 -34.03 9.42 40.80
N ILE A 589 -34.71 9.89 39.74
CA ILE A 589 -35.49 9.01 38.86
C ILE A 589 -34.56 8.05 38.13
N THR A 590 -33.46 8.55 37.58
CA THR A 590 -32.46 7.76 36.84
C THR A 590 -31.84 6.70 37.76
N GLU A 591 -31.40 7.08 38.95
CA GLU A 591 -30.91 6.19 40.01
C GLU A 591 -31.90 5.08 40.34
N THR A 592 -33.19 5.42 40.43
CA THR A 592 -34.24 4.43 40.72
C THR A 592 -34.46 3.47 39.54
N LEU A 593 -34.45 3.99 38.31
CA LEU A 593 -34.64 3.20 37.09
C LEU A 593 -33.46 2.24 36.85
N LEU A 594 -32.24 2.69 37.15
CA LEU A 594 -31.01 1.92 36.99
C LEU A 594 -30.66 1.07 38.23
N GLY A 595 -31.55 0.98 39.23
CA GLY A 595 -31.34 0.11 40.39
C GLY A 595 -30.23 0.56 41.35
N GLY A 596 -29.81 1.82 41.27
CA GLY A 596 -28.77 2.43 42.11
C GLY A 596 -27.37 2.43 41.51
N ASP A 597 -27.17 1.78 40.37
CA ASP A 597 -25.92 1.83 39.58
C ASP A 597 -26.10 2.79 38.41
N ASN A 598 -25.42 3.93 38.43
CA ASN A 598 -25.56 4.96 37.40
C ASN A 598 -24.48 4.87 36.31
N SER A 599 -23.70 3.80 36.26
CA SER A 599 -22.67 3.64 35.24
C SER A 599 -23.25 3.75 33.83
N PHE A 600 -22.47 4.25 32.88
CA PHE A 600 -22.86 4.24 31.47
C PHE A 600 -23.08 2.82 30.95
N ALA A 601 -22.34 1.83 31.46
CA ALA A 601 -22.55 0.42 31.16
C ALA A 601 -23.98 -0.03 31.49
N ASN A 602 -24.42 0.15 32.75
CA ASN A 602 -25.76 -0.25 33.17
C ASN A 602 -26.88 0.55 32.46
N LEU A 603 -26.63 1.82 32.12
CA LEU A 603 -27.55 2.61 31.29
C LEU A 603 -27.73 1.99 29.90
N ILE A 604 -26.63 1.67 29.23
CA ILE A 604 -26.64 1.09 27.88
C ILE A 604 -27.35 -0.26 27.91
N ASP A 605 -26.98 -1.15 28.83
CA ASP A 605 -27.63 -2.47 28.98
C ASP A 605 -29.13 -2.36 29.21
N SER A 606 -29.54 -1.41 30.06
CA SER A 606 -30.96 -1.15 30.34
C SER A 606 -31.73 -0.67 29.11
N ILE A 607 -31.08 0.07 28.21
CA ILE A 607 -31.68 0.54 26.95
C ILE A 607 -31.74 -0.59 25.92
N LEU A 608 -30.64 -1.32 25.74
CA LEU A 608 -30.55 -2.40 24.74
C LEU A 608 -31.45 -3.59 25.10
N SER A 609 -31.77 -3.78 26.38
CA SER A 609 -32.71 -4.80 26.87
C SER A 609 -34.20 -4.45 26.67
N LEU A 610 -34.54 -3.29 26.08
CA LEU A 610 -35.94 -2.90 25.91
C LEU A 610 -36.63 -3.74 24.81
N PRO A 611 -37.89 -4.19 25.00
CA PRO A 611 -38.61 -5.00 23.99
C PRO A 611 -38.86 -4.34 22.62
N VAL A 612 -38.52 -3.05 22.48
CA VAL A 612 -38.65 -2.28 21.23
C VAL A 612 -37.36 -2.30 20.41
N VAL A 613 -36.26 -2.78 20.99
CA VAL A 613 -34.97 -2.94 20.31
C VAL A 613 -35.10 -4.14 19.34
N PRO A 614 -34.77 -3.99 18.05
CA PRO A 614 -34.82 -5.09 17.09
C PRO A 614 -33.89 -6.24 17.49
N ASP A 615 -34.23 -7.47 17.07
CA ASP A 615 -33.35 -8.63 17.22
C ASP A 615 -31.97 -8.33 16.57
N GLY A 616 -30.88 -8.69 17.26
CA GLY A 616 -29.50 -8.40 16.83
C GLY A 616 -28.94 -7.04 17.30
N TYR A 617 -29.67 -6.31 18.15
CA TYR A 617 -29.20 -5.04 18.72
C TYR A 617 -29.24 -5.03 20.26
N GLY A 618 -29.26 -6.21 20.88
CA GLY A 618 -29.45 -6.40 22.33
C GLY A 618 -28.21 -6.16 23.20
N SER A 619 -27.03 -6.07 22.60
CA SER A 619 -25.77 -5.69 23.24
C SER A 619 -24.88 -4.91 22.27
N ILE A 620 -23.81 -4.28 22.76
CA ILE A 620 -22.81 -3.63 21.90
C ILE A 620 -22.20 -4.67 20.93
N ASP A 621 -21.91 -5.87 21.43
CA ASP A 621 -21.42 -6.98 20.63
C ASP A 621 -22.39 -7.39 19.51
N GLU A 622 -23.69 -7.55 19.79
CA GLU A 622 -24.68 -7.86 18.75
C GLU A 622 -24.80 -6.75 17.70
N ILE A 623 -24.67 -5.49 18.12
CA ILE A 623 -24.66 -4.33 17.22
C ILE A 623 -23.44 -4.38 16.30
N ILE A 624 -22.26 -4.69 16.83
CA ILE A 624 -21.03 -4.84 16.04
C ILE A 624 -21.17 -6.01 15.07
N ASP A 625 -21.71 -7.14 15.54
CA ASP A 625 -21.94 -8.31 14.68
C ASP A 625 -22.88 -7.97 13.52
N THR A 626 -24.03 -7.35 13.82
CA THR A 626 -25.05 -7.04 12.82
C THR A 626 -24.62 -5.94 11.84
N LEU A 627 -23.93 -4.90 12.30
CA LEU A 627 -23.59 -3.73 11.48
C LEU A 627 -22.21 -3.82 10.84
N VAL A 628 -21.31 -4.67 11.33
CA VAL A 628 -19.91 -4.71 10.89
C VAL A 628 -19.51 -6.11 10.46
N VAL A 629 -19.65 -7.10 11.35
CA VAL A 629 -19.10 -8.45 11.09
C VAL A 629 -19.89 -9.15 9.99
N ASP A 630 -21.20 -9.28 10.16
CA ASP A 630 -22.08 -10.01 9.24
C ASP A 630 -22.22 -9.33 7.88
N GLU A 631 -22.07 -8.00 7.84
CA GLU A 631 -22.27 -7.23 6.62
C GLU A 631 -20.96 -6.97 5.85
N TYR A 632 -19.82 -6.81 6.53
CA TYR A 632 -18.58 -6.35 5.90
C TYR A 632 -17.35 -7.25 6.12
N LEU A 633 -17.33 -8.16 7.11
CA LEU A 633 -16.16 -9.01 7.40
C LEU A 633 -16.35 -10.45 6.92
N THR A 634 -16.01 -10.67 5.64
CA THR A 634 -15.91 -12.02 5.07
C THR A 634 -14.60 -12.71 5.48
N PHE A 635 -14.55 -14.05 5.44
CA PHE A 635 -13.31 -14.78 5.76
C PHE A 635 -12.13 -14.40 4.83
N SER A 636 -12.40 -14.08 3.56
CA SER A 636 -11.39 -13.54 2.64
C SER A 636 -10.74 -12.24 3.14
N GLN A 637 -11.43 -11.45 3.98
CA GLN A 637 -10.84 -10.28 4.62
C GLN A 637 -9.77 -10.66 5.64
N PHE A 638 -9.98 -11.72 6.41
CA PHE A 638 -8.98 -12.25 7.35
C PHE A 638 -7.79 -12.87 6.62
N GLU A 639 -8.03 -13.59 5.52
CA GLU A 639 -6.96 -14.06 4.62
C GLU A 639 -6.17 -12.88 4.03
N SER A 640 -6.84 -11.76 3.74
CA SER A 640 -6.20 -10.53 3.29
C SER A 640 -5.24 -9.98 4.34
N TRP A 641 -5.76 -9.69 5.52
CA TRP A 641 -4.99 -9.07 6.62
C TRP A 641 -3.88 -9.97 7.11
N GLY A 642 -4.19 -11.24 7.35
CA GLY A 642 -3.22 -12.22 7.78
C GLY A 642 -2.12 -12.42 6.72
N GLY A 643 -2.50 -12.39 5.44
CA GLY A 643 -1.57 -12.34 4.32
C GLY A 643 -0.59 -11.18 4.34
N THR A 644 -1.10 -9.96 4.53
CA THR A 644 -0.28 -8.76 4.63
C THR A 644 0.67 -8.85 5.83
N ILE A 645 0.19 -9.31 6.99
CA ILE A 645 1.04 -9.53 8.18
C ILE A 645 2.13 -10.57 7.88
N ALA A 646 1.78 -11.70 7.27
CA ALA A 646 2.74 -12.75 6.91
C ALA A 646 3.79 -12.26 5.91
N TRP A 647 3.40 -11.44 4.92
CA TRP A 647 4.32 -10.82 3.96
C TRP A 647 5.26 -9.83 4.65
N MET A 648 4.73 -8.88 5.42
CA MET A 648 5.55 -7.88 6.12
C MET A 648 6.53 -8.53 7.09
N VAL A 649 6.08 -9.52 7.86
CA VAL A 649 6.93 -10.26 8.78
C VAL A 649 7.94 -11.08 7.98
N GLY A 650 7.50 -11.80 6.95
CA GLY A 650 8.35 -12.63 6.09
C GLY A 650 9.54 -11.85 5.54
N SER A 651 9.29 -10.63 5.06
CA SER A 651 10.31 -9.68 4.59
C SER A 651 11.41 -9.35 5.63
N LEU A 652 11.20 -9.58 6.92
CA LEU A 652 12.17 -9.30 7.98
C LEU A 652 12.90 -10.57 8.46
N ILE A 653 12.52 -11.75 7.97
CA ILE A 653 12.97 -13.06 8.49
C ILE A 653 13.30 -14.09 7.39
N SER A 654 13.48 -13.64 6.16
CA SER A 654 13.91 -14.50 5.06
C SER A 654 14.97 -13.82 4.23
N ASP A 655 15.98 -14.59 3.87
CA ASP A 655 17.03 -14.26 2.92
C ASP A 655 16.78 -15.11 1.66
N ASP A 656 16.74 -14.47 0.49
CA ASP A 656 16.48 -15.11 -0.80
C ASP A 656 17.74 -15.80 -1.39
N LYS A 657 18.92 -15.53 -0.83
CA LYS A 657 20.22 -16.12 -1.17
C LYS A 657 20.88 -16.82 0.03
N PRO A 658 20.20 -17.82 0.64
CA PRO A 658 20.66 -18.49 1.86
C PRO A 658 21.86 -19.43 1.66
N GLU A 659 22.42 -19.54 0.45
CA GLU A 659 23.72 -20.21 0.23
C GLU A 659 24.90 -19.24 0.37
N GLU A 660 24.65 -17.94 0.23
CA GLU A 660 25.61 -16.84 0.39
C GLU A 660 25.67 -16.36 1.85
N LYS A 661 24.55 -16.46 2.59
CA LYS A 661 24.39 -16.74 4.04
C LYS A 661 25.41 -16.18 5.03
N SER A 662 25.77 -14.92 4.92
CA SER A 662 26.08 -14.11 6.10
C SER A 662 26.33 -12.69 5.65
N ASP A 663 25.37 -11.79 5.84
CA ASP A 663 25.57 -10.33 5.74
C ASP A 663 26.72 -9.84 6.63
N ASN A 664 27.11 -10.69 7.56
CA ASN A 664 28.29 -10.53 8.38
C ASN A 664 29.61 -10.94 7.71
N ASN A 665 29.69 -11.91 6.77
CA ASN A 665 30.95 -12.40 6.21
C ASN A 665 30.88 -12.75 4.71
N VAL A 666 30.65 -11.75 3.86
CA VAL A 666 30.39 -11.99 2.43
C VAL A 666 31.65 -11.88 1.54
N VAL A 667 31.66 -12.63 0.44
CA VAL A 667 32.63 -12.49 -0.64
C VAL A 667 31.92 -12.33 -1.97
N PHE A 668 32.02 -11.15 -2.58
CA PHE A 668 31.46 -10.86 -3.89
C PHE A 668 32.56 -10.62 -4.92
N THR A 669 32.29 -10.95 -6.18
CA THR A 669 33.20 -10.65 -7.29
C THR A 669 32.40 -10.14 -8.47
N TYR A 670 32.53 -8.85 -8.75
CA TYR A 670 32.03 -8.27 -9.97
C TYR A 670 32.92 -8.70 -11.14
N THR A 671 32.32 -9.31 -12.18
CA THR A 671 33.03 -9.86 -13.35
C THR A 671 32.57 -9.25 -14.68
N GLY A 672 31.77 -8.18 -14.60
CA GLY A 672 31.09 -7.56 -15.73
C GLY A 672 29.56 -7.71 -15.67
N PRO A 673 28.85 -7.17 -16.67
CA PRO A 673 27.39 -7.27 -16.75
C PRO A 673 26.90 -8.71 -16.75
N VAL A 674 25.84 -8.95 -15.98
CA VAL A 674 25.15 -10.24 -15.92
C VAL A 674 23.96 -10.26 -16.88
N LYS A 675 23.48 -11.47 -17.19
CA LYS A 675 22.25 -11.61 -17.97
C LYS A 675 21.08 -11.19 -17.09
N VAL A 676 20.31 -10.20 -17.54
CA VAL A 676 19.07 -9.78 -16.88
C VAL A 676 18.00 -10.86 -17.05
N GLU A 677 17.42 -11.31 -15.94
CA GLU A 677 16.23 -12.15 -15.91
C GLU A 677 14.99 -11.26 -15.80
N ALA A 678 14.45 -10.84 -16.94
CA ALA A 678 13.25 -10.02 -16.99
C ALA A 678 12.02 -10.81 -16.53
N THR A 679 11.20 -10.24 -15.65
CA THR A 679 9.98 -10.84 -15.12
C THR A 679 8.78 -9.89 -15.28
N LYS A 680 7.57 -10.34 -14.93
CA LYS A 680 6.41 -9.43 -14.88
C LYS A 680 6.41 -8.64 -13.57
N GLU A 681 6.93 -9.23 -12.51
CA GLU A 681 7.01 -8.71 -11.15
C GLU A 681 7.93 -7.47 -11.08
N ASP A 682 9.05 -7.48 -11.81
CA ASP A 682 9.95 -6.31 -11.95
C ASP A 682 9.57 -5.36 -13.12
N PHE A 683 8.44 -5.63 -13.78
CA PHE A 683 7.93 -4.89 -14.93
C PHE A 683 8.90 -4.79 -16.14
N ARG A 684 9.91 -5.65 -16.22
CA ARG A 684 10.78 -5.71 -17.42
C ARG A 684 10.14 -6.44 -18.58
N LEU A 685 9.27 -7.41 -18.30
CA LEU A 685 8.35 -7.96 -19.28
C LEU A 685 7.06 -7.13 -19.31
N PRO A 686 6.34 -7.11 -20.44
CA PRO A 686 5.00 -6.52 -20.49
C PRO A 686 4.08 -7.09 -19.42
N SER A 687 3.71 -6.22 -18.48
CA SER A 687 2.81 -6.51 -17.37
C SER A 687 1.47 -5.84 -17.59
N ASN A 688 0.43 -6.36 -16.95
CA ASN A 688 -0.93 -5.84 -17.06
C ASN A 688 -1.43 -5.72 -18.52
N VAL A 689 -1.09 -6.70 -19.35
CA VAL A 689 -1.48 -6.69 -20.77
C VAL A 689 -2.98 -6.90 -20.89
N VAL A 690 -3.69 -5.96 -21.51
CA VAL A 690 -5.12 -6.06 -21.76
C VAL A 690 -5.48 -5.65 -23.18
N MET A 691 -6.40 -6.39 -23.78
CA MET A 691 -7.00 -6.10 -25.08
C MET A 691 -8.39 -5.49 -24.92
N ASN A 692 -8.69 -4.42 -25.66
CA ASN A 692 -10.01 -3.79 -25.75
C ASN A 692 -10.48 -3.74 -27.21
N LEU A 693 -11.79 -3.72 -27.45
CA LEU A 693 -12.34 -3.46 -28.78
C LEU A 693 -12.03 -2.03 -29.22
N GLY A 694 -11.75 -1.84 -30.52
CA GLY A 694 -11.62 -0.51 -31.12
C GLY A 694 -12.96 0.17 -31.40
N GLU A 695 -12.93 1.35 -32.02
CA GLU A 695 -14.15 2.10 -32.38
C GLU A 695 -14.97 1.32 -33.42
N ASP A 696 -14.28 0.69 -34.39
CA ASP A 696 -14.84 -0.31 -35.29
C ASP A 696 -14.30 -1.71 -34.95
N SER A 697 -15.06 -2.50 -34.18
CA SER A 697 -14.66 -3.84 -33.75
C SER A 697 -14.38 -4.83 -34.90
N ALA A 698 -14.80 -4.52 -36.14
CA ALA A 698 -14.52 -5.35 -37.31
C ALA A 698 -13.11 -5.12 -37.89
N THR A 699 -12.50 -3.96 -37.60
CA THR A 699 -11.21 -3.58 -38.21
C THR A 699 -10.19 -3.04 -37.21
N GLU A 700 -10.59 -2.83 -35.95
CA GLU A 700 -9.77 -2.19 -34.93
C GLU A 700 -9.78 -2.92 -33.59
N VAL A 701 -8.60 -2.97 -32.96
CA VAL A 701 -8.36 -3.52 -31.63
C VAL A 701 -7.27 -2.68 -30.95
N THR A 702 -7.39 -2.47 -29.64
CA THR A 702 -6.34 -1.83 -28.85
C THR A 702 -5.73 -2.81 -27.85
N VAL A 703 -4.41 -2.75 -27.67
CA VAL A 703 -3.68 -3.48 -26.63
C VAL A 703 -2.92 -2.46 -25.78
N THR A 704 -3.03 -2.60 -24.46
CA THR A 704 -2.39 -1.72 -23.47
C THR A 704 -1.60 -2.58 -22.47
N TRP A 705 -0.43 -2.11 -22.02
CA TRP A 705 0.39 -2.79 -21.00
C TRP A 705 1.29 -1.79 -20.25
N LEU A 706 1.85 -2.23 -19.12
CA LEU A 706 2.82 -1.48 -18.32
C LEU A 706 4.21 -2.12 -18.39
N THR A 707 5.25 -1.29 -18.31
CA THR A 707 6.64 -1.71 -18.08
C THR A 707 7.34 -0.75 -17.11
N LYS A 708 8.54 -1.14 -16.65
CA LYS A 708 9.44 -0.32 -15.82
C LYS A 708 9.70 1.03 -16.49
N TYR A 709 9.85 2.09 -15.69
CA TYR A 709 10.02 3.49 -16.15
C TYR A 709 11.10 3.70 -17.24
N SER A 710 12.13 2.85 -17.26
CA SER A 710 13.26 2.89 -18.19
C SER A 710 12.95 2.34 -19.58
N LEU A 711 11.86 1.58 -19.73
CA LEU A 711 11.49 0.87 -20.96
C LEU A 711 10.45 1.68 -21.73
N THR A 712 10.92 2.47 -22.69
CA THR A 712 10.05 3.41 -23.43
C THR A 712 9.58 2.90 -24.79
N ASP A 713 10.19 1.83 -25.30
CA ASP A 713 9.84 1.24 -26.59
C ASP A 713 8.51 0.47 -26.53
N SER A 714 7.65 0.70 -27.52
CA SER A 714 6.30 0.11 -27.65
C SER A 714 6.21 -0.79 -28.88
N ASP A 715 6.87 -1.95 -28.84
CA ASP A 715 6.90 -2.85 -29.99
C ASP A 715 5.77 -3.89 -29.99
N ILE A 716 5.29 -4.24 -31.19
CA ILE A 716 4.34 -5.33 -31.42
C ILE A 716 4.80 -6.21 -32.58
N GLU A 717 4.67 -7.54 -32.46
CA GLU A 717 4.70 -8.44 -33.60
C GLU A 717 3.30 -8.93 -33.93
N LEU A 718 2.83 -8.70 -35.15
CA LEU A 718 1.52 -9.14 -35.64
C LEU A 718 1.68 -10.10 -36.82
N LEU A 719 1.17 -11.31 -36.68
CA LEU A 719 1.25 -12.38 -37.68
C LEU A 719 -0.15 -12.88 -38.08
N PRO A 720 -0.31 -13.42 -39.29
CA PRO A 720 -1.47 -14.26 -39.59
C PRO A 720 -1.59 -15.38 -38.55
N TYR A 721 -2.83 -15.70 -38.15
CA TYR A 721 -3.05 -16.67 -37.09
C TYR A 721 -2.43 -18.05 -37.38
N SER A 722 -1.80 -18.60 -36.35
CA SER A 722 -1.31 -19.97 -36.28
C SER A 722 -1.51 -20.48 -34.87
N SER A 723 -1.84 -21.76 -34.71
CA SER A 723 -1.86 -22.41 -33.37
C SER A 723 -0.45 -22.59 -32.78
N SER A 724 0.60 -22.31 -33.55
CA SER A 724 1.99 -22.28 -33.10
C SER A 724 2.72 -21.18 -33.87
N PRO A 725 2.52 -19.90 -33.49
CA PRO A 725 3.14 -18.79 -34.19
C PRO A 725 4.67 -18.85 -34.05
N ARG A 726 5.38 -18.39 -35.09
CA ARG A 726 6.84 -18.29 -35.09
C ARG A 726 7.22 -16.83 -35.24
N PHE A 727 7.35 -16.16 -34.09
CA PHE A 727 7.80 -14.77 -34.03
C PHE A 727 9.27 -14.64 -34.40
N THR A 728 9.64 -13.48 -34.95
CA THR A 728 10.96 -13.25 -35.55
C THR A 728 11.89 -12.42 -34.67
N GLY A 729 11.36 -11.79 -33.62
CA GLY A 729 12.05 -10.79 -32.82
C GLY A 729 12.08 -9.40 -33.47
N ARG A 730 11.23 -9.14 -34.48
CA ARG A 730 11.23 -7.88 -35.23
C ARG A 730 9.84 -7.25 -35.23
N PRO A 731 9.69 -5.99 -34.80
CA PRO A 731 8.40 -5.35 -34.70
C PRO A 731 7.73 -5.18 -36.07
N THR A 732 6.40 -5.21 -36.05
CA THR A 732 5.54 -4.87 -37.18
C THR A 732 5.42 -3.36 -37.27
N THR A 733 5.83 -2.77 -38.39
CA THR A 733 5.94 -1.31 -38.58
C THR A 733 5.10 -0.81 -39.76
N ASP A 734 4.13 -1.59 -40.21
CA ASP A 734 3.23 -1.17 -41.29
C ASP A 734 2.11 -0.24 -40.78
N SER A 735 1.33 0.30 -41.72
CA SER A 735 0.33 1.34 -41.46
C SER A 735 -0.81 0.94 -40.50
N ARG A 736 -0.91 -0.35 -40.14
CA ARG A 736 -1.93 -0.84 -39.20
C ARG A 736 -1.59 -0.52 -37.76
N VAL A 737 -0.32 -0.27 -37.44
CA VAL A 737 0.17 -0.10 -36.07
C VAL A 737 0.29 1.38 -35.73
N ASN A 738 -0.41 1.81 -34.68
CA ASN A 738 -0.22 3.12 -34.04
C ASN A 738 0.13 2.90 -32.56
N ALA A 739 1.41 3.08 -32.22
CA ALA A 739 1.94 2.83 -30.88
C ALA A 739 2.27 4.15 -30.16
N SER A 740 2.03 4.20 -28.86
CA SER A 740 2.37 5.32 -27.98
C SER A 740 2.80 4.82 -26.60
N SER A 741 3.75 5.52 -25.98
CA SER A 741 4.20 5.30 -24.61
C SER A 741 4.01 6.58 -23.80
N GLU A 742 3.57 6.46 -22.55
CA GLU A 742 3.38 7.57 -21.61
C GLU A 742 3.97 7.21 -20.25
N ALA A 743 4.73 8.13 -19.63
CA ALA A 743 5.18 7.97 -18.26
C ALA A 743 3.99 8.16 -17.32
N VAL A 744 3.76 7.20 -16.42
CA VAL A 744 2.65 7.20 -15.47
C VAL A 744 3.15 6.90 -14.07
N THR A 745 2.61 7.60 -13.08
CA THR A 745 2.87 7.32 -11.66
C THR A 745 1.75 6.44 -11.11
N ARG A 746 2.12 5.43 -10.32
CA ARG A 746 1.22 4.45 -9.72
C ARG A 746 1.38 4.47 -8.21
N SER A 747 0.26 4.54 -7.49
CA SER A 747 0.25 4.53 -6.03
C SER A 747 0.04 3.12 -5.49
N TYR A 748 0.76 2.81 -4.41
CA TYR A 748 0.73 1.56 -3.67
C TYR A 748 0.65 1.85 -2.17
N PRO A 749 -0.07 1.06 -1.38
CA PRO A 749 0.00 1.19 0.07
C PRO A 749 1.20 0.41 0.63
N GLY A 750 1.88 1.01 1.61
CA GLY A 750 2.90 0.36 2.42
C GLY A 750 2.36 -0.87 3.14
N ALA A 751 1.19 -0.71 3.77
CA ALA A 751 0.42 -1.80 4.35
C ALA A 751 -0.98 -1.85 3.74
N ASP A 752 -1.30 -2.97 3.11
CA ASP A 752 -2.59 -3.21 2.46
C ASP A 752 -3.55 -3.97 3.40
N LEU A 753 -4.56 -3.28 3.89
CA LEU A 753 -5.61 -3.87 4.72
C LEU A 753 -6.87 -4.18 3.89
N GLY A 754 -6.73 -4.29 2.57
CA GLY A 754 -7.75 -4.68 1.61
C GLY A 754 -8.68 -3.52 1.23
N ILE A 755 -9.48 -3.03 2.17
CA ILE A 755 -10.45 -1.95 1.91
C ILE A 755 -9.86 -0.53 2.09
N PHE A 756 -8.70 -0.43 2.72
CA PHE A 756 -7.91 0.80 2.79
C PHE A 756 -6.42 0.43 2.91
N GLY A 757 -5.57 1.34 2.45
CA GLY A 757 -4.13 1.24 2.58
C GLY A 757 -3.59 2.27 3.56
N LEU A 758 -2.46 1.95 4.19
CA LEU A 758 -1.68 2.88 5.02
C LEU A 758 -0.36 3.18 4.32
N LEU A 759 0.21 4.35 4.62
CA LEU A 759 1.53 4.78 4.11
C LEU A 759 1.62 4.67 2.58
N PRO A 760 0.83 5.44 1.82
CA PRO A 760 0.87 5.36 0.37
C PRO A 760 2.23 5.87 -0.15
N TYR A 761 2.81 5.12 -1.09
CA TYR A 761 3.97 5.52 -1.86
C TYR A 761 3.65 5.47 -3.35
N GLU A 762 4.50 6.10 -4.15
CA GLU A 762 4.33 6.25 -5.59
C GLU A 762 5.54 5.71 -6.34
N THR A 763 5.30 5.10 -7.49
CA THR A 763 6.34 4.56 -8.38
C THR A 763 6.01 4.88 -9.82
N ASP A 764 7.02 5.26 -10.60
CA ASP A 764 6.88 5.59 -12.01
C ASP A 764 7.01 4.35 -12.90
N TYR A 765 6.19 4.30 -13.95
CA TYR A 765 6.15 3.25 -14.97
C TYR A 765 5.93 3.86 -16.35
N VAL A 766 6.01 3.03 -17.40
CA VAL A 766 5.58 3.41 -18.74
C VAL A 766 4.30 2.65 -19.11
N LEU A 767 3.24 3.39 -19.44
CA LEU A 767 2.02 2.87 -20.04
C LEU A 767 2.16 2.88 -21.56
N HIS A 768 2.08 1.69 -22.15
CA HIS A 768 2.16 1.50 -23.59
C HIS A 768 0.77 1.21 -24.14
N THR A 769 0.46 1.79 -25.29
CA THR A 769 -0.79 1.54 -26.02
C THR A 769 -0.49 1.34 -27.49
N VAL A 770 -1.00 0.24 -28.05
CA VAL A 770 -0.97 -0.05 -29.49
C VAL A 770 -2.39 -0.14 -29.99
N LYS A 771 -2.77 0.82 -30.85
CA LYS A 771 -4.02 0.79 -31.61
C LYS A 771 -3.76 0.15 -32.97
N LEU A 772 -4.35 -1.01 -33.19
CA LEU A 772 -4.35 -1.71 -34.46
C LEU A 772 -5.58 -1.29 -35.27
N SER A 773 -5.38 -0.95 -36.54
CA SER A 773 -6.44 -0.56 -37.48
C SER A 773 -6.27 -1.24 -38.82
N GLY A 774 -7.33 -1.23 -39.65
CA GLY A 774 -7.31 -1.85 -40.98
C GLY A 774 -7.07 -3.36 -40.95
N LEU A 775 -7.49 -4.03 -39.87
CA LEU A 775 -7.56 -5.49 -39.80
C LEU A 775 -8.71 -6.00 -40.67
N GLU A 776 -8.62 -7.23 -41.15
CA GLU A 776 -9.68 -7.84 -41.95
C GLU A 776 -10.83 -8.29 -41.03
N PRO A 777 -12.11 -8.02 -41.36
CA PRO A 777 -13.25 -8.51 -40.59
C PRO A 777 -13.28 -10.03 -40.44
N GLY A 778 -13.72 -10.51 -39.28
CA GLY A 778 -13.90 -11.94 -38.96
C GLY A 778 -12.60 -12.75 -39.01
N THR A 779 -11.45 -12.12 -38.79
CA THR A 779 -10.13 -12.72 -39.00
C THR A 779 -9.34 -12.82 -37.71
N LYS A 780 -8.63 -13.95 -37.55
CA LYS A 780 -7.70 -14.17 -36.43
C LYS A 780 -6.28 -13.74 -36.77
N TYR A 781 -5.58 -13.18 -35.78
CA TYR A 781 -4.15 -12.87 -35.82
C TYR A 781 -3.46 -13.41 -34.57
N SER A 782 -2.18 -13.76 -34.69
CA SER A 782 -1.31 -14.05 -33.54
C SER A 782 -0.44 -12.83 -33.26
N TYR A 783 -0.32 -12.43 -32.01
CA TYR A 783 0.49 -11.26 -31.65
C TYR A 783 1.29 -11.44 -30.36
N ARG A 784 2.24 -10.53 -30.12
CA ARG A 784 2.90 -10.30 -28.83
C ARG A 784 3.42 -8.86 -28.78
N VAL A 785 3.57 -8.30 -27.58
CA VAL A 785 4.06 -6.93 -27.34
C VAL A 785 5.36 -6.96 -26.55
N GLY A 786 6.13 -5.87 -26.53
CA GLY A 786 7.34 -5.77 -25.71
C GLY A 786 8.37 -4.79 -26.23
N ASP A 787 9.63 -5.11 -25.98
CA ASP A 787 10.83 -4.37 -26.40
C ASP A 787 11.69 -5.29 -27.28
N ALA A 788 11.78 -4.96 -28.58
CA ALA A 788 12.53 -5.77 -29.53
C ALA A 788 14.05 -5.66 -29.37
N GLU A 789 14.55 -4.53 -28.86
CA GLU A 789 15.99 -4.29 -28.67
C GLU A 789 16.54 -5.16 -27.54
N LYS A 790 15.80 -5.22 -26.42
CA LYS A 790 16.13 -6.08 -25.27
C LYS A 790 15.73 -7.54 -25.48
N GLY A 791 14.81 -7.80 -26.41
CA GLY A 791 14.25 -9.13 -26.64
C GLY A 791 13.27 -9.57 -25.55
N TRP A 792 12.70 -8.60 -24.83
CA TRP A 792 11.76 -8.80 -23.73
C TRP A 792 10.34 -8.70 -24.30
N TRP A 793 9.74 -9.86 -24.52
CA TRP A 793 8.44 -9.99 -25.17
C TRP A 793 7.43 -10.63 -24.21
N SER A 794 6.16 -10.23 -24.33
CA SER A 794 5.04 -10.95 -23.75
C SER A 794 4.94 -12.37 -24.32
N GLU A 795 4.14 -13.19 -23.65
CA GLU A 795 3.59 -14.42 -24.23
C GLU A 795 2.76 -14.11 -25.49
N ALA A 796 2.45 -15.16 -26.27
CA ALA A 796 1.66 -15.03 -27.49
C ALA A 796 0.16 -14.85 -27.18
N GLY A 797 -0.45 -13.79 -27.72
CA GLY A 797 -1.89 -13.54 -27.70
C GLY A 797 -2.58 -13.82 -29.04
N VAL A 798 -3.91 -13.75 -29.03
CA VAL A 798 -4.77 -13.93 -30.21
C VAL A 798 -5.74 -12.76 -30.31
N ILE A 799 -5.78 -12.15 -31.50
CA ILE A 799 -6.81 -11.17 -31.87
C ILE A 799 -7.82 -11.87 -32.77
N GLU A 800 -9.11 -11.66 -32.54
CA GLU A 800 -10.19 -12.03 -33.46
C GLU A 800 -11.13 -10.84 -33.67
N THR A 801 -11.16 -10.30 -34.89
CA THR A 801 -12.02 -9.16 -35.24
C THR A 801 -13.48 -9.60 -35.40
N ALA A 802 -14.42 -8.68 -35.15
CA ALA A 802 -15.82 -8.87 -35.49
C ALA A 802 -15.96 -9.03 -37.02
N SER A 803 -17.02 -9.70 -37.48
CA SER A 803 -17.25 -9.82 -38.93
C SER A 803 -17.92 -8.59 -39.55
N GLY A 804 -18.41 -7.67 -38.71
CA GLY A 804 -19.12 -6.46 -39.13
C GLY A 804 -20.54 -6.74 -39.67
N GLY A 805 -21.02 -7.98 -39.52
CA GLY A 805 -22.32 -8.44 -39.99
C GLY A 805 -23.26 -8.85 -38.85
N ASN A 806 -24.12 -9.83 -39.10
CA ASN A 806 -25.02 -10.43 -38.09
C ASN A 806 -24.63 -11.88 -37.78
N ASP A 807 -23.34 -12.22 -37.90
CA ASP A 807 -22.89 -13.60 -37.68
C ASP A 807 -23.07 -13.98 -36.20
N PRO A 808 -23.49 -15.22 -35.90
CA PRO A 808 -23.72 -15.63 -34.53
C PRO A 808 -22.47 -15.55 -33.68
N PHE A 809 -22.59 -15.04 -32.46
CA PHE A 809 -21.47 -14.94 -31.53
C PHE A 809 -21.92 -15.10 -30.09
N THR A 810 -20.96 -15.45 -29.22
CA THR A 810 -21.15 -15.54 -27.77
C THR A 810 -20.19 -14.59 -27.08
N PHE A 811 -20.68 -13.85 -26.10
CA PHE A 811 -19.85 -13.08 -25.17
C PHE A 811 -20.12 -13.48 -23.73
N PHE A 812 -19.17 -13.21 -22.85
CA PHE A 812 -19.27 -13.49 -21.42
C PHE A 812 -19.63 -12.23 -20.66
N TYR A 813 -20.47 -12.40 -19.65
CA TYR A 813 -20.83 -11.36 -18.71
C TYR A 813 -20.39 -11.80 -17.32
N LEU A 814 -19.49 -10.99 -16.76
CA LEU A 814 -18.89 -11.14 -15.44
C LEU A 814 -19.14 -9.84 -14.64
N SER A 815 -19.03 -9.92 -13.34
CA SER A 815 -19.15 -8.76 -12.47
C SER A 815 -18.41 -9.01 -11.17
N ASP A 816 -17.95 -7.92 -10.55
CA ASP A 816 -17.44 -7.91 -9.19
C ASP A 816 -16.40 -9.03 -8.94
N PRO A 817 -15.29 -9.09 -9.71
CA PRO A 817 -14.18 -9.99 -9.40
C PRO A 817 -13.31 -9.50 -8.24
N GLN A 818 -13.58 -8.31 -7.70
CA GLN A 818 -12.71 -7.61 -6.76
C GLN A 818 -12.25 -8.48 -5.59
N ALA A 819 -10.94 -8.40 -5.36
CA ALA A 819 -10.24 -9.09 -4.31
C ALA A 819 -9.03 -8.28 -3.84
N GLN A 820 -8.46 -8.71 -2.72
CA GLN A 820 -7.46 -7.98 -1.95
C GLN A 820 -6.09 -8.67 -1.96
N ARG A 821 -5.99 -9.87 -2.54
CA ARG A 821 -4.76 -10.64 -2.69
C ARG A 821 -4.75 -11.37 -4.04
N ALA A 822 -3.54 -11.64 -4.55
CA ALA A 822 -3.34 -12.33 -5.83
C ALA A 822 -4.05 -13.69 -5.88
N SER A 823 -3.92 -14.51 -4.81
CA SER A 823 -4.51 -15.85 -4.74
C SER A 823 -6.04 -15.85 -4.85
N HIS A 824 -6.72 -14.80 -4.38
CA HIS A 824 -8.17 -14.69 -4.51
C HIS A 824 -8.63 -14.51 -5.96
N TYR A 825 -7.83 -13.88 -6.82
CA TYR A 825 -8.11 -13.76 -8.25
C TYR A 825 -7.95 -15.10 -9.01
N GLU A 826 -7.43 -16.16 -8.38
CA GLU A 826 -7.51 -17.51 -8.93
C GLU A 826 -8.97 -17.93 -9.12
N THR A 827 -9.88 -17.49 -8.24
CA THR A 827 -11.33 -17.71 -8.38
C THR A 827 -11.87 -17.09 -9.66
N TYR A 828 -11.47 -15.84 -9.96
CA TYR A 828 -11.83 -15.19 -11.21
C TYR A 828 -11.27 -15.95 -12.43
N ASN A 829 -10.02 -16.39 -12.36
CA ASN A 829 -9.41 -17.20 -13.42
C ASN A 829 -10.16 -18.52 -13.66
N GLU A 830 -10.59 -19.22 -12.59
CA GLU A 830 -11.43 -20.42 -12.71
C GLU A 830 -12.76 -20.13 -13.40
N VAL A 831 -13.38 -18.99 -13.09
CA VAL A 831 -14.63 -18.55 -13.73
C VAL A 831 -14.43 -18.32 -15.22
N VAL A 832 -13.39 -17.58 -15.60
CA VAL A 832 -13.07 -17.31 -17.01
C VAL A 832 -12.75 -18.62 -17.74
N LYS A 833 -11.94 -19.52 -17.15
CA LYS A 833 -11.64 -20.84 -17.72
C LYS A 833 -12.90 -21.68 -17.91
N ALA A 834 -13.78 -21.76 -16.91
CA ALA A 834 -15.03 -22.50 -17.01
C ALA A 834 -15.94 -21.95 -18.12
N ALA A 835 -15.95 -20.63 -18.33
CA ALA A 835 -16.67 -19.99 -19.44
C ALA A 835 -16.06 -20.38 -20.80
N ARG A 836 -14.73 -20.32 -20.94
CA ARG A 836 -13.99 -20.73 -22.15
C ARG A 836 -14.16 -22.20 -22.49
N ASP A 837 -14.13 -23.09 -21.50
CA ASP A 837 -14.29 -24.52 -21.70
C ASP A 837 -15.68 -24.88 -22.25
N MET A 838 -16.72 -24.17 -21.79
CA MET A 838 -18.08 -24.37 -22.31
C MET A 838 -18.32 -23.68 -23.66
N TYR A 839 -17.67 -22.54 -23.88
CA TYR A 839 -17.85 -21.70 -25.07
C TYR A 839 -16.48 -21.31 -25.64
N PRO A 840 -15.76 -22.24 -26.30
CA PRO A 840 -14.39 -22.00 -26.79
C PRO A 840 -14.32 -20.92 -27.88
N ASP A 841 -15.44 -20.64 -28.54
CA ASP A 841 -15.60 -19.57 -29.55
C ASP A 841 -16.09 -18.24 -28.96
N GLY A 842 -16.13 -18.10 -27.62
CA GLY A 842 -16.46 -16.85 -26.95
C GLY A 842 -15.57 -15.70 -27.42
N LYS A 843 -16.18 -14.54 -27.68
CA LYS A 843 -15.52 -13.44 -28.42
C LYS A 843 -14.91 -12.37 -27.55
N PHE A 844 -15.57 -12.01 -26.46
CA PHE A 844 -15.11 -10.96 -25.53
C PHE A 844 -15.80 -11.12 -24.17
N VAL A 845 -15.28 -10.40 -23.18
CA VAL A 845 -15.83 -10.29 -21.83
C VAL A 845 -16.42 -8.89 -21.65
N VAL A 846 -17.62 -8.83 -21.10
CA VAL A 846 -18.25 -7.61 -20.58
C VAL A 846 -18.23 -7.71 -19.06
N SER A 847 -17.63 -6.73 -18.40
CA SER A 847 -17.65 -6.62 -16.94
C SER A 847 -18.58 -5.50 -16.47
N ALA A 848 -19.43 -5.78 -15.49
CA ALA A 848 -20.32 -4.80 -14.88
C ALA A 848 -19.71 -4.01 -13.70
N GLY A 849 -18.39 -4.06 -13.51
CA GLY A 849 -17.67 -3.16 -12.59
C GLY A 849 -17.06 -3.85 -11.38
N ASP A 850 -16.41 -3.03 -10.53
CA ASP A 850 -15.63 -3.46 -9.37
C ASP A 850 -14.57 -4.50 -9.72
N GLN A 851 -13.64 -4.10 -10.59
CA GLN A 851 -12.57 -5.00 -11.03
C GLN A 851 -11.57 -5.25 -9.90
N VAL A 852 -11.39 -4.25 -9.05
CA VAL A 852 -10.44 -4.25 -7.93
C VAL A 852 -11.08 -3.69 -6.68
N ASP A 853 -10.56 -4.05 -5.50
CA ASP A 853 -11.20 -3.65 -4.23
C ASP A 853 -10.85 -2.23 -3.80
N LEU A 854 -9.79 -1.66 -4.36
CA LEU A 854 -9.39 -0.28 -4.12
C LEU A 854 -8.77 0.27 -5.40
N GLY A 855 -9.53 1.06 -6.16
CA GLY A 855 -9.13 1.53 -7.50
C GLY A 855 -7.85 2.36 -7.53
N THR A 856 -7.48 3.00 -6.42
CA THR A 856 -6.23 3.77 -6.30
C THR A 856 -5.02 2.91 -5.92
N ASN A 857 -5.23 1.64 -5.55
CA ASN A 857 -4.16 0.70 -5.20
C ASN A 857 -3.73 -0.08 -6.44
N SER A 858 -2.55 0.24 -6.96
CA SER A 858 -2.01 -0.37 -8.17
C SER A 858 -1.67 -1.85 -8.00
N LYS A 859 -1.42 -2.32 -6.76
CA LYS A 859 -1.20 -3.74 -6.43
C LYS A 859 -2.41 -4.60 -6.82
N HIS A 860 -3.62 -4.11 -6.55
CA HIS A 860 -4.85 -4.81 -6.91
C HIS A 860 -5.05 -4.90 -8.42
N TRP A 861 -4.71 -3.84 -9.17
CA TRP A 861 -4.73 -3.88 -10.63
C TRP A 861 -3.75 -4.91 -11.18
N ASN A 862 -2.53 -4.97 -10.64
CA ASN A 862 -1.54 -5.99 -11.02
C ASN A 862 -2.09 -7.41 -10.79
N TYR A 863 -2.74 -7.64 -9.65
CA TYR A 863 -3.38 -8.94 -9.35
C TYR A 863 -4.50 -9.27 -10.33
N PHE A 864 -5.36 -8.31 -10.64
CA PHE A 864 -6.46 -8.50 -11.58
C PHE A 864 -5.94 -8.86 -12.97
N PHE A 865 -5.02 -8.09 -13.54
CA PHE A 865 -4.53 -8.35 -14.90
C PHE A 865 -3.63 -9.58 -15.00
N ASN A 866 -2.88 -9.92 -13.95
CA ASN A 866 -2.05 -11.13 -13.94
C ASN A 866 -2.82 -12.42 -13.60
N SER A 867 -4.12 -12.31 -13.29
CA SER A 867 -4.94 -13.46 -12.92
C SER A 867 -5.19 -14.46 -14.06
N THR A 868 -5.18 -14.02 -15.32
CA THR A 868 -5.51 -14.87 -16.47
C THR A 868 -4.85 -14.39 -17.77
N ASP A 869 -4.40 -15.33 -18.60
CA ASP A 869 -3.85 -15.02 -19.94
C ASP A 869 -4.95 -14.63 -20.94
N GLU A 870 -6.24 -14.78 -20.58
CA GLU A 870 -7.36 -14.49 -21.47
C GLU A 870 -7.48 -12.99 -21.80
N PHE A 871 -6.88 -12.09 -21.02
CA PHE A 871 -6.78 -10.66 -21.38
C PHE A 871 -6.00 -10.41 -22.67
N MET A 872 -5.15 -11.35 -23.10
CA MET A 872 -4.44 -11.31 -24.39
C MET A 872 -5.15 -12.10 -25.50
N ASN A 873 -6.24 -12.80 -25.19
CA ASN A 873 -6.91 -13.70 -26.13
C ASN A 873 -8.36 -13.30 -26.42
N MET A 874 -8.96 -12.46 -25.56
CA MET A 874 -10.28 -11.90 -25.73
C MET A 874 -10.31 -10.44 -25.28
N PRO A 875 -11.01 -9.55 -26.00
CA PRO A 875 -11.21 -8.19 -25.53
C PRO A 875 -11.99 -8.18 -24.20
N PHE A 876 -11.59 -7.28 -23.31
CA PHE A 876 -12.28 -7.00 -22.04
C PHE A 876 -12.94 -5.63 -22.10
N MET A 877 -14.23 -5.55 -21.85
CA MET A 877 -15.02 -4.31 -21.91
C MET A 877 -15.52 -3.97 -20.50
N PRO A 878 -14.84 -3.06 -19.77
CA PRO A 878 -15.13 -2.79 -18.36
C PRO A 878 -16.23 -1.74 -18.15
N THR A 879 -16.87 -1.78 -16.99
CA THR A 879 -17.73 -0.71 -16.45
C THR A 879 -17.07 -0.14 -15.20
N THR A 880 -17.24 1.15 -14.90
CA THR A 880 -16.77 1.73 -13.62
C THR A 880 -17.69 1.29 -12.48
N GLY A 881 -17.13 0.63 -11.47
CA GLY A 881 -17.81 0.34 -10.21
C GLY A 881 -17.60 1.38 -9.12
N ASN A 882 -18.18 1.19 -7.93
CA ASN A 882 -17.94 2.15 -6.83
C ASN A 882 -16.53 2.04 -6.25
N HIS A 883 -15.82 0.93 -6.48
CA HIS A 883 -14.42 0.78 -6.08
C HIS A 883 -13.45 1.50 -7.04
N GLU A 884 -13.90 1.90 -8.23
CA GLU A 884 -13.13 2.67 -9.22
C GLU A 884 -13.56 4.15 -9.36
N LYS A 885 -14.32 4.69 -8.40
CA LYS A 885 -15.00 6.00 -8.52
C LYS A 885 -14.13 7.26 -8.36
N SER A 886 -12.81 7.16 -8.33
CA SER A 886 -11.94 8.30 -8.03
C SER A 886 -10.65 8.25 -8.82
N GLY A 887 -10.22 9.40 -9.38
CA GLY A 887 -8.90 9.54 -10.02
C GLY A 887 -8.84 9.05 -11.47
N SER A 888 -9.98 8.98 -12.17
CA SER A 888 -10.04 8.52 -13.58
C SER A 888 -9.42 7.13 -13.82
N VAL A 889 -9.44 6.26 -12.80
CA VAL A 889 -8.68 5.00 -12.77
C VAL A 889 -9.08 4.00 -13.86
N LEU A 890 -10.28 4.12 -14.43
CA LEU A 890 -10.68 3.24 -15.53
C LEU A 890 -9.88 3.54 -16.80
N LYS A 891 -9.73 4.81 -17.18
CA LYS A 891 -8.99 5.21 -18.38
C LYS A 891 -7.48 5.11 -18.20
N SER A 892 -7.00 5.16 -16.96
CA SER A 892 -5.58 4.94 -16.68
C SER A 892 -5.14 3.48 -16.86
N ASN A 893 -6.09 2.53 -16.93
CA ASN A 893 -5.83 1.10 -17.08
C ASN A 893 -6.39 0.49 -18.39
N PHE A 894 -7.39 1.12 -19.02
CA PHE A 894 -8.04 0.60 -20.23
C PHE A 894 -8.16 1.66 -21.33
N THR A 895 -8.08 1.21 -22.59
CA THR A 895 -8.41 2.07 -23.74
C THR A 895 -9.83 1.79 -24.21
N LEU A 896 -10.74 2.73 -24.00
CA LEU A 896 -12.17 2.57 -24.26
C LEU A 896 -12.59 3.20 -25.61
N PRO A 897 -13.46 2.54 -26.41
CA PRO A 897 -13.97 3.07 -27.67
C PRO A 897 -15.10 4.09 -27.49
N ASN A 898 -15.27 5.02 -28.45
CA ASN A 898 -16.37 5.99 -28.52
C ASN A 898 -16.68 6.74 -27.21
N VAL A 899 -15.65 7.11 -26.45
CA VAL A 899 -15.79 7.90 -25.21
C VAL A 899 -16.24 9.34 -25.57
N PRO A 900 -17.43 9.79 -25.13
CA PRO A 900 -17.86 11.18 -25.32
C PRO A 900 -17.09 12.13 -24.40
N GLU A 901 -17.12 13.42 -24.71
CA GLU A 901 -16.63 14.48 -23.82
C GLU A 901 -17.43 14.47 -22.50
N GLN A 902 -16.76 14.22 -21.38
CA GLN A 902 -17.35 14.08 -20.05
C GLN A 902 -16.32 14.40 -18.96
N ASP A 903 -16.79 14.49 -17.71
CA ASP A 903 -15.91 14.40 -16.54
C ASP A 903 -15.65 12.91 -16.24
N GLU A 904 -14.37 12.54 -16.21
CA GLU A 904 -13.91 11.15 -16.08
C GLU A 904 -13.48 10.80 -14.64
N ASP A 905 -13.46 11.77 -13.72
CA ASP A 905 -12.90 11.57 -12.36
C ASP A 905 -13.65 10.48 -11.59
N SER A 906 -14.98 10.45 -11.71
CA SER A 906 -15.84 9.47 -11.05
C SER A 906 -16.03 8.16 -11.82
N GLY A 907 -15.45 8.04 -13.01
CA GLY A 907 -15.66 6.95 -13.95
C GLY A 907 -15.94 7.42 -15.38
N THR A 908 -16.12 6.46 -16.30
CA THR A 908 -16.29 6.75 -17.72
C THR A 908 -17.47 5.98 -18.30
N TYR A 909 -18.38 6.68 -19.00
CA TYR A 909 -19.41 6.06 -19.83
C TYR A 909 -19.01 6.10 -21.31
N TYR A 910 -19.36 5.06 -22.07
CA TYR A 910 -18.93 4.88 -23.47
C TYR A 910 -19.80 3.83 -24.19
N SER A 911 -19.61 3.65 -25.50
CA SER A 911 -20.36 2.67 -26.29
C SER A 911 -19.52 1.95 -27.35
N TYR A 912 -20.00 0.79 -27.80
CA TYR A 912 -19.37 0.03 -28.88
C TYR A 912 -20.36 -0.90 -29.56
N ASP A 913 -20.03 -1.29 -30.78
CA ASP A 913 -20.82 -2.24 -31.56
C ASP A 913 -20.07 -3.56 -31.74
N TYR A 914 -20.82 -4.67 -31.73
CA TYR A 914 -20.30 -5.99 -32.12
C TYR A 914 -21.41 -6.78 -32.84
N ASN A 915 -21.17 -7.15 -34.10
CA ASN A 915 -22.05 -7.96 -34.94
C ASN A 915 -23.56 -7.72 -34.77
N GLY A 916 -24.03 -6.49 -35.01
CA GLY A 916 -25.46 -6.13 -34.97
C GLY A 916 -26.03 -5.89 -33.58
N VAL A 917 -25.18 -5.84 -32.55
CA VAL A 917 -25.51 -5.46 -31.17
C VAL A 917 -24.80 -4.16 -30.81
N HIS A 918 -25.54 -3.23 -30.22
CA HIS A 918 -25.02 -1.99 -29.67
C HIS A 918 -24.99 -2.08 -28.14
N PHE A 919 -23.81 -1.83 -27.58
CA PHE A 919 -23.55 -1.81 -26.15
C PHE A 919 -23.37 -0.37 -25.68
N THR A 920 -24.14 0.03 -24.67
CA THR A 920 -23.98 1.31 -23.98
C THR A 920 -23.57 1.04 -22.53
N VAL A 921 -22.40 1.51 -22.13
CA VAL A 921 -21.86 1.35 -20.77
C VAL A 921 -22.06 2.65 -19.99
N LEU A 922 -22.76 2.59 -18.86
CA LEU A 922 -23.08 3.73 -18.02
C LEU A 922 -22.15 3.83 -16.81
N ASN A 923 -21.83 5.07 -16.41
CA ASN A 923 -21.15 5.36 -15.16
C ASN A 923 -22.19 5.67 -14.07
N THR A 924 -22.39 4.73 -13.14
CA THR A 924 -23.35 4.89 -12.02
C THR A 924 -22.82 5.71 -10.84
N ASN A 925 -21.62 6.28 -10.94
CA ASN A 925 -21.05 7.20 -9.95
C ASN A 925 -21.24 8.68 -10.33
N ASP A 926 -21.60 8.98 -11.58
CA ASP A 926 -21.96 10.32 -12.05
C ASP A 926 -23.35 10.71 -11.52
N ILE A 927 -23.39 11.02 -10.23
CA ILE A 927 -24.61 11.21 -9.43
C ILE A 927 -24.78 12.67 -9.02
N VAL A 928 -25.91 13.26 -9.38
CA VAL A 928 -26.38 14.58 -8.95
C VAL A 928 -27.74 14.41 -8.27
N ASP A 929 -27.88 14.89 -7.04
CA ASP A 929 -29.12 14.78 -6.25
C ASP A 929 -29.69 13.33 -6.13
N ASN A 930 -28.80 12.34 -5.92
CA ASN A 930 -29.09 10.90 -5.88
C ASN A 930 -29.63 10.31 -7.21
N LYS A 931 -29.26 10.88 -8.34
CA LYS A 931 -29.71 10.47 -9.68
C LYS A 931 -28.57 10.58 -10.69
N LEU A 932 -28.64 9.86 -11.81
CA LEU A 932 -27.69 10.09 -12.91
C LEU A 932 -27.77 11.53 -13.41
N SER A 933 -26.63 12.09 -13.81
CA SER A 933 -26.58 13.43 -14.38
C SER A 933 -27.45 13.58 -15.62
N ASP A 934 -27.99 14.78 -15.83
CA ASP A 934 -28.76 15.10 -17.03
C ASP A 934 -27.91 14.98 -18.31
N ALA A 935 -26.59 15.20 -18.21
CA ALA A 935 -25.67 15.09 -19.33
C ALA A 935 -25.54 13.64 -19.82
N GLN A 936 -25.33 12.71 -18.89
CA GLN A 936 -25.24 11.28 -19.22
C GLN A 936 -26.57 10.73 -19.75
N LEU A 937 -27.71 11.17 -19.19
CA LEU A 937 -29.03 10.77 -19.70
C LEU A 937 -29.30 11.28 -21.12
N ALA A 938 -28.88 12.51 -21.43
CA ALA A 938 -28.97 13.08 -22.77
C ALA A 938 -28.08 12.33 -23.77
N TRP A 939 -26.85 12.01 -23.36
CA TRP A 939 -25.93 11.20 -24.15
C TRP A 939 -26.50 9.79 -24.39
N LEU A 940 -26.91 9.05 -23.36
CA LEU A 940 -27.54 7.73 -23.45
C LEU A 940 -28.70 7.72 -24.46
N THR A 941 -29.56 8.75 -24.40
CA THR A 941 -30.69 8.88 -25.32
C THR A 941 -30.22 9.10 -26.76
N SER A 942 -29.16 9.87 -26.97
CA SER A 942 -28.60 10.15 -28.29
C SER A 942 -27.86 8.95 -28.87
N ASP A 943 -27.02 8.30 -28.07
CA ASP A 943 -26.23 7.11 -28.40
C ASP A 943 -27.15 5.98 -28.90
N ILE A 944 -28.11 5.56 -28.08
CA ILE A 944 -29.03 4.48 -28.43
C ILE A 944 -29.92 4.82 -29.64
N LYS A 945 -30.33 6.08 -29.81
CA LYS A 945 -31.12 6.49 -30.98
C LYS A 945 -30.28 6.64 -32.24
N GLY A 946 -28.98 6.86 -32.11
CA GLY A 946 -28.03 6.94 -33.21
C GLY A 946 -27.66 5.58 -33.78
N SER A 947 -27.86 4.50 -33.01
CA SER A 947 -27.57 3.13 -33.45
C SER A 947 -28.77 2.45 -34.13
N ASP A 948 -28.50 1.91 -35.32
CA ASP A 948 -29.38 1.03 -36.10
C ASP A 948 -29.21 -0.45 -35.74
N ALA A 949 -28.40 -0.78 -34.71
CA ALA A 949 -28.21 -2.15 -34.27
C ALA A 949 -29.53 -2.80 -33.87
N LYS A 950 -29.68 -4.08 -34.21
CA LYS A 950 -30.90 -4.84 -33.93
C LYS A 950 -31.06 -5.04 -32.43
N TRP A 951 -29.98 -5.37 -31.74
CA TRP A 951 -30.00 -5.62 -30.29
C TRP A 951 -29.35 -4.45 -29.55
N LYS A 952 -29.94 -4.07 -28.44
CA LYS A 952 -29.47 -2.97 -27.59
C LYS A 952 -29.28 -3.46 -26.17
N ILE A 953 -28.04 -3.43 -25.69
CA ILE A 953 -27.65 -3.91 -24.37
C ILE A 953 -27.04 -2.74 -23.59
N VAL A 954 -27.52 -2.53 -22.36
CA VAL A 954 -26.94 -1.55 -21.45
C VAL A 954 -26.18 -2.26 -20.34
N VAL A 955 -25.01 -1.76 -20.00
CA VAL A 955 -24.20 -2.25 -18.88
C VAL A 955 -24.09 -1.14 -17.86
N LEU A 956 -24.33 -1.45 -16.59
CA LEU A 956 -24.24 -0.50 -15.49
C LEU A 956 -23.78 -1.24 -14.23
N HIS A 957 -23.15 -0.54 -13.29
CA HIS A 957 -22.67 -1.20 -12.09
C HIS A 957 -23.76 -1.30 -11.01
N LYS A 958 -24.22 -0.18 -10.44
CA LYS A 958 -25.22 -0.19 -9.36
C LYS A 958 -26.59 -0.66 -9.84
N ALA A 959 -26.98 -1.87 -9.46
CA ALA A 959 -28.19 -2.53 -9.93
C ALA A 959 -29.49 -1.77 -9.62
N LEU A 960 -30.32 -1.54 -10.64
CA LEU A 960 -31.66 -0.97 -10.47
C LEU A 960 -32.61 -1.94 -9.77
N TYR A 961 -32.41 -3.24 -9.96
CA TYR A 961 -33.23 -4.30 -9.40
C TYR A 961 -32.32 -5.33 -8.76
N SER A 962 -32.42 -5.50 -7.45
CA SER A 962 -31.52 -6.35 -6.67
C SER A 962 -32.21 -6.87 -5.40
N ASN A 963 -31.80 -8.04 -4.93
CA ASN A 963 -32.12 -8.56 -3.61
C ASN A 963 -30.89 -8.66 -2.69
N GLY A 964 -29.84 -7.89 -2.99
CA GLY A 964 -28.69 -7.68 -2.12
C GLY A 964 -28.91 -6.52 -1.14
N SER A 965 -27.83 -6.03 -0.54
CA SER A 965 -27.88 -5.00 0.51
C SER A 965 -28.22 -3.61 -0.03
N HIS A 966 -27.89 -3.33 -1.30
CA HIS A 966 -28.00 -1.98 -1.88
C HIS A 966 -29.32 -1.70 -2.60
N TYR A 967 -30.32 -2.60 -2.48
CA TYR A 967 -31.57 -2.53 -3.22
C TYR A 967 -32.41 -1.26 -2.96
N ASP A 968 -32.23 -0.60 -1.82
CA ASP A 968 -32.95 0.60 -1.39
C ASP A 968 -32.07 1.84 -1.15
N ASP A 969 -30.81 1.80 -1.57
CA ASP A 969 -29.93 2.96 -1.56
C ASP A 969 -30.55 4.14 -2.31
N LYS A 970 -30.37 5.36 -1.77
CA LYS A 970 -31.04 6.56 -2.29
C LYS A 970 -30.75 6.80 -3.76
N GLU A 971 -29.51 6.59 -4.18
CA GLU A 971 -29.09 6.72 -5.57
C GLU A 971 -29.68 5.63 -6.46
N VAL A 972 -29.75 4.38 -5.98
CA VAL A 972 -30.39 3.27 -6.70
C VAL A 972 -31.87 3.55 -6.93
N VAL A 973 -32.58 4.04 -5.91
CA VAL A 973 -33.99 4.46 -6.02
C VAL A 973 -34.15 5.61 -7.02
N GLY A 974 -33.24 6.59 -7.00
CA GLY A 974 -33.24 7.70 -7.93
C GLY A 974 -32.99 7.27 -9.37
N MET A 975 -31.98 6.43 -9.62
CA MET A 975 -31.69 5.87 -10.94
C MET A 975 -32.83 5.00 -11.45
N ARG A 976 -33.43 4.15 -10.60
CA ARG A 976 -34.62 3.36 -10.95
C ARG A 976 -35.77 4.27 -11.42
N SER A 977 -35.94 5.43 -10.80
CA SER A 977 -36.96 6.41 -11.21
C SER A 977 -36.70 7.04 -12.59
N GLN A 978 -35.44 7.18 -13.01
CA GLN A 978 -35.05 7.72 -14.31
C GLN A 978 -35.08 6.64 -15.41
N LEU A 979 -34.42 5.50 -15.14
CA LEU A 979 -34.06 4.52 -16.16
C LEU A 979 -35.15 3.47 -16.41
N SER A 980 -35.97 3.11 -15.40
CA SER A 980 -36.98 2.05 -15.55
C SER A 980 -38.04 2.32 -16.63
N ALA A 981 -38.26 3.59 -16.98
CA ALA A 981 -39.11 4.00 -18.10
C ALA A 981 -38.30 4.33 -19.36
N LEU A 982 -37.13 4.94 -19.20
CA LEU A 982 -36.30 5.39 -20.33
C LEU A 982 -35.72 4.22 -21.13
N LEU A 983 -35.11 3.22 -20.49
CA LEU A 983 -34.45 2.12 -21.21
C LEU A 983 -35.43 1.30 -22.08
N PRO A 984 -36.62 0.90 -21.59
CA PRO A 984 -37.64 0.26 -22.43
C PRO A 984 -38.16 1.18 -23.55
N TYR A 985 -38.24 2.48 -23.30
CA TYR A 985 -38.66 3.45 -24.33
C TYR A 985 -37.63 3.58 -25.46
N LEU A 986 -36.35 3.46 -25.14
CA LEU A 986 -35.25 3.46 -26.11
C LEU A 986 -35.08 2.11 -26.83
N GLY A 987 -35.87 1.10 -26.47
CA GLY A 987 -35.83 -0.23 -27.07
C GLY A 987 -34.65 -1.09 -26.59
N VAL A 988 -34.17 -0.84 -25.36
CA VAL A 988 -33.14 -1.68 -24.73
C VAL A 988 -33.73 -3.04 -24.39
N ASP A 989 -33.07 -4.10 -24.83
CA ASP A 989 -33.53 -5.48 -24.67
C ASP A 989 -33.10 -6.06 -23.31
N LEU A 990 -31.83 -5.84 -22.97
CA LEU A 990 -31.17 -6.42 -21.80
C LEU A 990 -30.30 -5.40 -21.09
N VAL A 991 -30.34 -5.41 -19.76
CA VAL A 991 -29.47 -4.63 -18.88
C VAL A 991 -28.66 -5.57 -18.00
N LEU A 992 -27.33 -5.44 -18.05
CA LEU A 992 -26.36 -6.20 -17.27
C LEU A 992 -25.89 -5.33 -16.09
N GLN A 993 -25.90 -5.87 -14.87
CA GLN A 993 -25.77 -5.11 -13.62
C GLN A 993 -24.79 -5.76 -12.61
N GLY A 994 -24.10 -5.01 -11.77
CA GLY A 994 -23.18 -5.55 -10.75
C GLY A 994 -23.57 -5.16 -9.33
N HIS A 995 -22.56 -4.84 -8.52
CA HIS A 995 -22.61 -4.20 -7.21
C HIS A 995 -23.13 -5.07 -6.07
N ASP A 996 -24.31 -5.65 -6.22
CA ASP A 996 -24.83 -6.62 -5.26
C ASP A 996 -24.38 -8.01 -5.67
N HIS A 997 -23.58 -8.68 -4.82
CA HIS A 997 -22.97 -9.98 -5.12
C HIS A 997 -23.95 -11.15 -4.97
N VAL A 998 -25.10 -11.03 -5.64
CA VAL A 998 -26.22 -11.96 -5.67
C VAL A 998 -26.72 -12.12 -7.09
N TYR A 999 -27.31 -13.27 -7.42
CA TYR A 999 -27.93 -13.47 -8.73
C TYR A 999 -29.42 -13.11 -8.70
N LEU A 1000 -29.82 -12.20 -9.59
CA LEU A 1000 -31.22 -11.84 -9.82
C LEU A 1000 -31.48 -11.55 -11.30
N ARG A 1001 -32.62 -12.02 -11.81
CA ARG A 1001 -33.13 -11.65 -13.13
C ARG A 1001 -34.61 -11.30 -13.06
N THR A 1002 -34.98 -10.13 -13.58
CA THR A 1002 -36.38 -9.68 -13.68
C THR A 1002 -37.13 -10.39 -14.83
N ASP A 1003 -38.45 -10.25 -14.86
CA ASP A 1003 -39.20 -10.42 -16.12
C ASP A 1003 -38.98 -9.18 -17.02
N ALA A 1004 -39.66 -9.08 -18.17
CA ALA A 1004 -39.66 -7.88 -18.98
C ALA A 1004 -40.35 -6.73 -18.23
N MET A 1005 -39.63 -5.63 -18.00
CA MET A 1005 -40.06 -4.50 -17.18
C MET A 1005 -40.29 -3.24 -18.03
N LYS A 1006 -41.32 -2.47 -17.68
CA LYS A 1006 -41.57 -1.13 -18.22
C LYS A 1006 -42.15 -0.22 -17.15
N ALA A 1007 -41.48 0.91 -16.89
CA ALA A 1007 -41.88 1.89 -15.89
C ALA A 1007 -42.13 1.24 -14.50
N ASN A 1008 -41.16 0.43 -14.06
CA ASN A 1008 -41.18 -0.30 -12.79
C ASN A 1008 -42.34 -1.32 -12.64
N ALA A 1009 -42.88 -1.84 -13.75
CA ALA A 1009 -43.91 -2.86 -13.77
C ALA A 1009 -43.57 -3.99 -14.75
N VAL A 1010 -43.94 -5.24 -14.42
CA VAL A 1010 -43.83 -6.38 -15.33
C VAL A 1010 -44.82 -6.21 -16.49
N VAL A 1011 -44.34 -6.36 -17.73
CA VAL A 1011 -45.20 -6.40 -18.92
C VAL A 1011 -45.46 -7.85 -19.33
N PRO A 1012 -46.71 -8.23 -19.67
CA PRO A 1012 -47.00 -9.58 -20.13
C PRO A 1012 -46.30 -9.88 -21.46
N VAL A 1013 -45.54 -10.99 -21.52
CA VAL A 1013 -44.86 -11.44 -22.74
C VAL A 1013 -45.32 -12.85 -23.11
N LYS A 1014 -45.54 -13.10 -24.40
CA LYS A 1014 -45.81 -14.45 -24.90
C LYS A 1014 -44.52 -15.26 -24.84
N SER A 1015 -44.59 -16.50 -24.34
CA SER A 1015 -43.43 -17.38 -24.28
C SER A 1015 -43.66 -18.72 -24.97
N SER A 1016 -42.57 -19.30 -25.47
CA SER A 1016 -42.51 -20.69 -25.94
C SER A 1016 -41.25 -21.38 -25.41
N THR A 1017 -41.20 -22.70 -25.53
CA THR A 1017 -39.99 -23.47 -25.30
C THR A 1017 -39.26 -23.68 -26.62
N VAL A 1018 -37.94 -23.49 -26.65
CA VAL A 1018 -37.09 -23.74 -27.82
C VAL A 1018 -35.84 -24.52 -27.40
N ASP A 1019 -35.35 -25.38 -28.29
CA ASP A 1019 -34.03 -26.02 -28.20
C ASP A 1019 -33.05 -25.25 -29.07
N TYR A 1020 -31.90 -24.91 -28.52
CA TYR A 1020 -30.78 -24.34 -29.25
C TYR A 1020 -29.47 -24.94 -28.74
N ASN A 1021 -28.70 -25.58 -29.62
CA ASN A 1021 -27.46 -26.28 -29.30
C ASN A 1021 -27.57 -27.25 -28.11
N GLY A 1022 -28.71 -27.94 -27.97
CA GLY A 1022 -28.96 -28.92 -26.90
C GLY A 1022 -29.35 -28.29 -25.56
N PHE A 1023 -29.49 -26.96 -25.48
CA PHE A 1023 -30.04 -26.26 -24.34
C PHE A 1023 -31.52 -25.92 -24.59
N ILE A 1024 -32.34 -26.17 -23.58
CA ILE A 1024 -33.74 -25.74 -23.58
C ILE A 1024 -33.82 -24.33 -23.00
N TYR A 1025 -34.62 -23.48 -23.65
CA TYR A 1025 -34.87 -22.09 -23.25
C TYR A 1025 -36.36 -21.78 -23.17
N ARG A 1026 -36.71 -20.90 -22.23
CA ARG A 1026 -37.98 -20.16 -22.25
C ARG A 1026 -37.78 -18.92 -23.11
N MET A 1027 -38.22 -18.99 -24.35
CA MET A 1027 -38.17 -17.90 -25.33
C MET A 1027 -39.28 -16.90 -25.06
N LYS A 1028 -38.95 -15.61 -24.94
CA LYS A 1028 -39.87 -14.48 -24.85
C LYS A 1028 -39.98 -13.82 -26.22
N HIS A 1029 -41.20 -13.75 -26.75
CA HIS A 1029 -41.49 -13.21 -28.08
C HIS A 1029 -41.75 -11.72 -28.02
N ASP A 1030 -40.88 -10.95 -28.66
CA ASP A 1030 -40.98 -9.50 -28.87
C ASP A 1030 -41.38 -8.75 -27.59
N PRO A 1031 -40.60 -8.86 -26.50
CA PRO A 1031 -40.91 -8.19 -25.24
C PRO A 1031 -40.90 -6.67 -25.42
N CYS A 1032 -42.01 -6.01 -25.12
CA CYS A 1032 -42.11 -4.55 -25.19
C CYS A 1032 -41.50 -3.82 -23.97
N GLY A 1033 -40.74 -4.55 -23.15
CA GLY A 1033 -40.07 -4.10 -21.93
C GLY A 1033 -38.68 -4.73 -21.80
N THR A 1034 -37.83 -4.13 -20.96
CA THR A 1034 -36.41 -4.49 -20.80
C THR A 1034 -36.24 -5.55 -19.70
N ILE A 1035 -35.34 -6.51 -19.88
CA ILE A 1035 -34.97 -7.48 -18.86
C ILE A 1035 -33.69 -7.02 -18.15
N TYR A 1036 -33.64 -7.12 -16.83
CA TYR A 1036 -32.50 -6.72 -16.01
C TYR A 1036 -31.91 -7.96 -15.34
N SER A 1037 -30.58 -8.09 -15.36
CA SER A 1037 -29.88 -9.23 -14.77
C SER A 1037 -28.65 -8.79 -13.98
N ILE A 1038 -28.47 -9.38 -12.80
CA ILE A 1038 -27.22 -9.40 -12.03
C ILE A 1038 -26.66 -10.83 -12.16
N CYS A 1039 -25.40 -11.00 -12.55
CA CYS A 1039 -24.79 -12.32 -12.69
C CYS A 1039 -24.35 -12.96 -11.37
N GLY A 1040 -24.30 -12.20 -10.27
CA GLY A 1040 -23.56 -12.54 -9.06
C GLY A 1040 -22.09 -12.08 -9.16
N THR A 1041 -21.29 -12.38 -8.14
CA THR A 1041 -19.83 -12.11 -8.17
C THR A 1041 -19.10 -13.17 -9.00
N SER A 1042 -18.04 -12.75 -9.69
CA SER A 1042 -17.05 -13.64 -10.32
C SER A 1042 -15.79 -13.84 -9.46
N GLY A 1043 -15.75 -13.23 -8.27
CA GLY A 1043 -14.67 -13.31 -7.29
C GLY A 1043 -15.07 -14.03 -6.00
N VAL A 1044 -14.41 -13.68 -4.90
CA VAL A 1044 -14.51 -14.38 -3.60
C VAL A 1044 -15.53 -13.76 -2.63
N LYS A 1045 -16.01 -12.54 -2.91
CA LYS A 1045 -16.92 -11.81 -2.04
C LYS A 1045 -18.36 -12.18 -2.34
N VAL A 1046 -19.04 -12.92 -1.48
CA VAL A 1046 -20.46 -13.30 -1.70
C VAL A 1046 -21.36 -12.65 -0.66
N TYR A 1047 -22.48 -12.08 -1.09
CA TYR A 1047 -23.47 -11.46 -0.20
C TYR A 1047 -24.62 -12.40 0.17
N ALA A 1048 -25.15 -12.20 1.38
CA ALA A 1048 -26.41 -12.79 1.76
C ALA A 1048 -27.57 -12.10 1.04
N THR A 1049 -28.46 -12.88 0.44
CA THR A 1049 -29.69 -12.34 -0.15
C THR A 1049 -30.64 -11.84 0.93
N LYS A 1050 -31.16 -10.62 0.79
CA LYS A 1050 -32.18 -10.06 1.68
C LYS A 1050 -33.54 -10.75 1.49
N ASP A 1051 -34.43 -10.55 2.47
CA ASP A 1051 -35.80 -11.02 2.38
C ASP A 1051 -36.52 -10.39 1.18
N VAL A 1052 -37.02 -11.25 0.31
CA VAL A 1052 -37.81 -10.90 -0.86
C VAL A 1052 -39.04 -10.04 -0.52
N GLU A 1053 -39.65 -10.21 0.66
CA GLU A 1053 -40.76 -9.35 1.12
C GLU A 1053 -40.34 -7.89 1.33
N ALA A 1054 -39.06 -7.63 1.64
CA ALA A 1054 -38.54 -6.28 1.75
C ALA A 1054 -38.42 -5.63 0.36
N THR A 1055 -37.84 -6.35 -0.60
CA THR A 1055 -37.64 -5.87 -1.98
C THR A 1055 -38.96 -5.66 -2.74
N ASP A 1056 -39.97 -6.50 -2.51
CA ASP A 1056 -41.29 -6.41 -3.13
C ASP A 1056 -42.06 -5.12 -2.82
N LYS A 1057 -41.65 -4.40 -1.77
CA LYS A 1057 -42.23 -3.09 -1.42
C LYS A 1057 -41.81 -1.99 -2.40
N LEU A 1058 -40.71 -2.19 -3.14
CA LEU A 1058 -40.11 -1.18 -4.02
C LEU A 1058 -40.32 -1.50 -5.51
N PHE A 1059 -40.33 -2.78 -5.89
CA PHE A 1059 -40.52 -3.21 -7.27
C PHE A 1059 -41.13 -4.62 -7.36
N PRO A 1060 -41.70 -5.01 -8.51
CA PRO A 1060 -42.29 -6.33 -8.70
C PRO A 1060 -41.28 -7.47 -8.50
N ARG A 1061 -41.76 -8.57 -7.92
CA ARG A 1061 -41.00 -9.81 -7.73
C ARG A 1061 -40.21 -10.20 -9.00
N ALA A 1062 -38.92 -10.43 -8.85
CA ALA A 1062 -38.05 -10.91 -9.91
C ALA A 1062 -38.46 -12.31 -10.42
N GLU A 1063 -38.17 -12.62 -11.68
CA GLU A 1063 -38.53 -13.92 -12.29
C GLU A 1063 -37.61 -15.04 -11.78
N ALA A 1064 -36.32 -14.75 -11.58
CA ALA A 1064 -35.36 -15.68 -11.01
C ALA A 1064 -34.49 -15.00 -9.94
N ILE A 1065 -34.30 -15.69 -8.82
CA ILE A 1065 -33.38 -15.34 -7.74
C ILE A 1065 -32.61 -16.62 -7.41
N VAL A 1066 -31.29 -16.55 -7.37
CA VAL A 1066 -30.46 -17.72 -7.06
C VAL A 1066 -29.52 -17.37 -5.91
N ASN A 1067 -29.73 -18.03 -4.77
CA ASN A 1067 -28.79 -17.98 -3.66
C ASN A 1067 -27.60 -18.87 -4.02
N SER A 1068 -26.42 -18.28 -4.16
CA SER A 1068 -25.18 -18.97 -4.49
C SER A 1068 -24.08 -18.51 -3.54
N SER A 1069 -23.39 -19.46 -2.92
CA SER A 1069 -22.11 -19.25 -2.24
C SER A 1069 -20.91 -19.45 -3.16
N HIS A 1070 -21.16 -19.65 -4.46
CA HIS A 1070 -20.15 -19.96 -5.47
C HIS A 1070 -20.11 -18.84 -6.50
N PRO A 1071 -18.92 -18.54 -7.06
CA PRO A 1071 -18.77 -17.52 -8.08
C PRO A 1071 -19.54 -17.89 -9.35
N MET A 1072 -19.91 -16.89 -10.13
CA MET A 1072 -20.85 -17.03 -11.24
C MET A 1072 -20.38 -16.29 -12.49
N PHE A 1073 -20.86 -16.77 -13.64
CA PHE A 1073 -20.78 -16.06 -14.91
C PHE A 1073 -22.02 -16.28 -15.74
N SER A 1074 -22.21 -15.42 -16.72
CA SER A 1074 -23.25 -15.60 -17.73
C SER A 1074 -22.66 -15.64 -19.14
N SER A 1075 -23.27 -16.45 -19.99
CA SER A 1075 -22.96 -16.50 -21.43
C SER A 1075 -24.17 -16.00 -22.21
N ILE A 1076 -23.94 -15.10 -23.15
CA ILE A 1076 -24.99 -14.56 -24.02
C ILE A 1076 -24.62 -14.86 -25.46
N THR A 1077 -25.47 -15.61 -26.16
CA THR A 1077 -25.32 -15.90 -27.58
C THR A 1077 -26.35 -15.12 -28.37
N VAL A 1078 -25.91 -14.35 -29.35
CA VAL A 1078 -26.78 -13.63 -30.30
C VAL A 1078 -26.70 -14.34 -31.65
N ASP A 1079 -27.84 -14.71 -32.20
CA ASP A 1079 -28.00 -15.39 -33.50
C ASP A 1079 -29.18 -14.75 -34.24
N GLY A 1080 -28.86 -13.75 -35.07
CA GLY A 1080 -29.85 -13.00 -35.87
C GLY A 1080 -30.95 -12.36 -35.01
N ASP A 1081 -32.17 -12.89 -35.13
CA ASP A 1081 -33.36 -12.42 -34.41
C ASP A 1081 -33.51 -13.00 -33.00
N ARG A 1082 -32.53 -13.77 -32.53
CA ARG A 1082 -32.59 -14.44 -31.23
C ARG A 1082 -31.39 -14.13 -30.35
N LEU A 1083 -31.67 -13.95 -29.06
CA LEU A 1083 -30.68 -13.82 -27.99
C LEU A 1083 -30.92 -14.93 -26.97
N TYR A 1084 -29.89 -15.69 -26.63
CA TYR A 1084 -29.92 -16.77 -25.66
C TYR A 1084 -29.04 -16.42 -24.46
N TYR A 1085 -29.60 -16.54 -23.26
CA TYR A 1085 -28.91 -16.24 -22.02
C TYR A 1085 -28.81 -17.49 -21.14
N ASN A 1086 -27.63 -17.75 -20.60
CA ASN A 1086 -27.40 -18.73 -19.56
C ASN A 1086 -26.59 -18.11 -18.42
N ALA A 1087 -26.94 -18.44 -17.19
CA ALA A 1087 -26.12 -18.18 -16.01
C ALA A 1087 -25.60 -19.49 -15.42
N TYR A 1088 -24.38 -19.48 -14.91
CA TYR A 1088 -23.70 -20.64 -14.32
C TYR A 1088 -23.08 -20.28 -12.99
N LYS A 1089 -23.14 -21.22 -12.04
CA LYS A 1089 -22.25 -21.25 -10.87
C LYS A 1089 -21.00 -22.02 -11.25
N VAL A 1090 -19.86 -21.67 -10.68
CA VAL A 1090 -18.63 -22.45 -10.82
C VAL A 1090 -18.37 -23.18 -9.52
N VAL A 1091 -18.47 -24.51 -9.56
CA VAL A 1091 -18.31 -25.40 -8.41
C VAL A 1091 -17.16 -26.34 -8.72
N ASP A 1092 -16.09 -26.28 -7.93
CA ASP A 1092 -14.86 -27.05 -8.15
C ASP A 1092 -14.32 -26.90 -9.60
N GLY A 1093 -14.23 -25.66 -10.08
CA GLY A 1093 -13.80 -25.32 -11.45
C GLY A 1093 -14.77 -25.72 -12.56
N LYS A 1094 -16.00 -26.18 -12.26
CA LYS A 1094 -16.97 -26.63 -13.28
C LYS A 1094 -18.23 -25.78 -13.29
N ALA A 1095 -18.68 -25.43 -14.50
CA ALA A 1095 -19.90 -24.69 -14.70
C ALA A 1095 -21.17 -25.54 -14.47
N VAL A 1096 -22.06 -25.04 -13.60
CA VAL A 1096 -23.37 -25.62 -13.28
C VAL A 1096 -24.45 -24.59 -13.60
N ARG A 1097 -25.29 -24.89 -14.60
CA ARG A 1097 -26.32 -23.95 -15.11
C ARG A 1097 -27.34 -23.64 -14.01
N ALA A 1098 -27.48 -22.35 -13.70
CA ALA A 1098 -28.32 -21.84 -12.62
C ALA A 1098 -29.65 -21.27 -13.12
N ASP A 1099 -29.64 -20.58 -14.26
CA ASP A 1099 -30.81 -19.93 -14.85
C ASP A 1099 -30.60 -19.74 -16.36
N TYR A 1100 -31.70 -19.55 -17.08
CA TYR A 1100 -31.69 -19.40 -18.53
C TYR A 1100 -32.98 -18.78 -19.08
N PHE A 1101 -32.85 -18.01 -20.15
CA PHE A 1101 -33.97 -17.51 -20.94
C PHE A 1101 -33.51 -17.18 -22.37
N ALA A 1102 -34.45 -16.89 -23.26
CA ALA A 1102 -34.13 -16.37 -24.58
C ALA A 1102 -35.13 -15.28 -25.00
N ILE A 1103 -34.73 -14.42 -25.94
CA ILE A 1103 -35.56 -13.38 -26.56
C ILE A 1103 -35.57 -13.62 -28.07
N GLU A 1104 -36.74 -13.51 -28.70
CA GLU A 1104 -36.90 -13.52 -30.16
C GLU A 1104 -37.56 -12.20 -30.59
N LYS A 1105 -36.97 -11.48 -31.54
CA LYS A 1105 -37.60 -10.35 -32.22
C LYS A 1105 -38.37 -10.87 -33.43
N LEU A 1106 -39.59 -10.38 -33.62
CA LEU A 1106 -40.44 -10.79 -34.75
C LEU A 1106 -40.41 -9.68 -35.82
N ASP A 1107 -40.20 -10.05 -37.10
CA ASP A 1107 -40.21 -9.10 -38.21
C ASP A 1107 -41.49 -8.24 -38.25
N ASP A 1108 -41.33 -6.93 -38.46
CA ASP A 1108 -42.37 -5.91 -38.51
C ASP A 1108 -43.61 -6.33 -39.32
N LYS A 1109 -44.65 -6.79 -38.62
CA LYS A 1109 -46.02 -6.53 -39.02
C LYS A 1109 -46.58 -5.49 -38.08
N ALA A 1110 -46.68 -4.26 -38.61
CA ALA A 1110 -47.31 -3.10 -38.02
C ALA A 1110 -48.39 -3.46 -36.96
N PRO A 1111 -48.34 -2.89 -35.76
CA PRO A 1111 -49.47 -2.96 -34.86
C PRO A 1111 -50.61 -2.13 -35.47
N THR A 1112 -51.54 -2.81 -36.16
CA THR A 1112 -52.92 -2.34 -36.24
C THR A 1112 -53.52 -2.50 -34.84
N ASP A 1113 -53.49 -1.44 -34.05
CA ASP A 1113 -54.74 -0.84 -33.59
C ASP A 1113 -54.48 0.41 -32.74
N SER A 1114 -55.27 1.42 -33.09
CA SER A 1114 -55.36 2.73 -32.49
C SER A 1114 -55.56 2.70 -30.98
N VAL A 1115 -54.67 3.35 -30.23
CA VAL A 1115 -55.05 4.01 -28.97
C VAL A 1115 -54.58 5.46 -29.03
N SER A 1116 -55.59 6.32 -29.04
CA SER A 1116 -55.54 7.77 -29.11
C SER A 1116 -54.72 8.42 -27.99
N ASP A 1117 -53.98 9.46 -28.40
CA ASP A 1117 -53.60 10.67 -27.66
C ASP A 1117 -54.17 10.80 -26.24
N LYS A 1118 -53.26 10.78 -25.25
CA LYS A 1118 -53.40 11.54 -23.99
C LYS A 1118 -52.04 12.08 -23.54
N SER A 1119 -51.52 13.05 -24.29
CA SER A 1119 -50.36 13.88 -23.93
C SER A 1119 -50.69 14.96 -22.88
N ASN A 1120 -51.49 14.67 -21.84
CA ASN A 1120 -51.95 15.70 -20.88
C ASN A 1120 -52.23 15.16 -19.47
N ALA A 1121 -51.37 14.26 -18.96
CA ALA A 1121 -51.54 13.71 -17.60
C ALA A 1121 -50.28 13.73 -16.71
N ILE A 1122 -49.11 14.13 -17.23
CA ILE A 1122 -47.86 14.16 -16.45
C ILE A 1122 -47.65 15.55 -15.81
N ASP A 1123 -48.04 16.63 -16.48
CA ASP A 1123 -47.94 18.00 -15.93
C ASP A 1123 -48.89 18.26 -14.74
N ASN A 1124 -49.99 17.51 -14.63
CA ASN A 1124 -50.96 17.68 -13.53
C ASN A 1124 -50.75 16.73 -12.34
N PHE A 1125 -49.84 15.75 -12.44
CA PHE A 1125 -49.50 14.86 -11.34
C PHE A 1125 -48.43 15.48 -10.43
N ILE A 1126 -47.50 16.26 -11.01
CA ILE A 1126 -46.40 16.92 -10.32
C ILE A 1126 -46.87 18.11 -9.46
N THR A 1127 -47.98 18.77 -9.81
CA THR A 1127 -48.52 19.89 -9.00
C THR A 1127 -49.43 19.44 -7.84
N SER A 1128 -49.89 18.19 -7.82
CA SER A 1128 -50.86 17.70 -6.81
C SER A 1128 -50.22 17.07 -5.56
N ILE A 1129 -48.92 16.74 -5.58
CA ILE A 1129 -48.23 16.13 -4.43
C ILE A 1129 -47.56 17.20 -3.54
N LEU A 1130 -47.25 18.37 -4.09
CA LEU A 1130 -46.59 19.46 -3.36
C LEU A 1130 -47.54 20.33 -2.50
N SER A 1131 -48.85 20.06 -2.48
CA SER A 1131 -49.82 20.86 -1.71
C SER A 1131 -50.45 20.13 -0.51
N LYS A 1132 -49.95 18.95 -0.09
CA LYS A 1132 -50.54 18.17 1.02
C LYS A 1132 -49.63 17.93 2.23
N LEU A 1133 -48.48 18.61 2.32
CA LEU A 1133 -47.65 18.60 3.52
C LEU A 1133 -47.97 19.80 4.40
N ASN A 1134 -48.98 19.65 5.26
CA ASN A 1134 -49.14 20.53 6.40
C ASN A 1134 -49.87 19.81 7.53
N ILE A 1135 -49.11 19.24 8.48
CA ILE A 1135 -49.45 19.13 9.92
C ILE A 1135 -48.11 18.91 10.66
N LYS A 1136 -47.60 19.97 11.27
CA LYS A 1136 -46.63 19.93 12.36
C LYS A 1136 -47.39 20.07 13.69
N ILE A 1137 -46.74 19.55 14.74
CA ILE A 1137 -46.85 19.88 16.18
C ILE A 1137 -47.39 18.70 17.01
N THR A 1138 -46.50 17.73 17.26
CA THR A 1138 -46.32 16.96 18.52
C THR A 1138 -45.14 15.95 18.49
N TRP A 1139 -44.24 16.02 17.50
CA TRP A 1139 -43.14 15.04 17.29
C TRP A 1139 -41.72 15.56 17.57
N LYS A 1140 -41.56 16.68 18.29
CA LYS A 1140 -40.26 17.34 18.49
C LYS A 1140 -39.48 16.93 19.75
N PHE A 1141 -40.05 16.14 20.66
CA PHE A 1141 -39.35 15.74 21.90
C PHE A 1141 -38.73 14.33 21.82
N THR A 1142 -39.36 13.41 21.09
CA THR A 1142 -38.85 12.04 20.86
C THR A 1142 -37.70 11.99 19.86
N ASN A 1143 -37.74 12.76 18.77
CA ASN A 1143 -36.66 12.77 17.77
C ASN A 1143 -35.39 13.50 18.24
N VAL A 1144 -35.49 14.38 19.24
CA VAL A 1144 -34.30 15.01 19.85
C VAL A 1144 -33.65 14.03 20.83
N PHE A 1145 -34.45 13.27 21.60
CA PHE A 1145 -33.93 12.26 22.51
C PHE A 1145 -33.27 11.09 21.77
N PHE A 1146 -33.92 10.53 20.74
CA PHE A 1146 -33.31 9.50 19.88
C PHE A 1146 -32.22 10.04 18.95
N GLY A 1147 -32.31 11.30 18.50
CA GLY A 1147 -31.26 11.93 17.69
C GLY A 1147 -29.99 12.26 18.47
N VAL A 1148 -30.10 12.55 19.77
CA VAL A 1148 -28.94 12.70 20.68
C VAL A 1148 -28.35 11.34 21.03
N ILE A 1149 -29.16 10.31 21.31
CA ILE A 1149 -28.65 8.95 21.51
C ILE A 1149 -27.94 8.45 20.25
N ASN A 1150 -28.51 8.66 19.06
CA ASN A 1150 -27.88 8.25 17.80
C ASN A 1150 -26.56 9.01 17.52
N LYS A 1151 -26.47 10.29 17.90
CA LYS A 1151 -25.23 11.07 17.78
C LYS A 1151 -24.19 10.76 18.86
N VAL A 1152 -24.62 10.42 20.07
CA VAL A 1152 -23.74 9.94 21.15
C VAL A 1152 -23.22 8.54 20.79
N MET A 1153 -24.06 7.67 20.25
CA MET A 1153 -23.64 6.38 19.69
C MET A 1153 -22.67 6.59 18.52
N GLN A 1154 -22.91 7.55 17.61
CA GLN A 1154 -21.95 7.92 16.55
C GLN A 1154 -20.64 8.53 17.07
N LEU A 1155 -20.69 9.27 18.19
CA LEU A 1155 -19.50 9.86 18.82
C LEU A 1155 -18.68 8.78 19.54
N VAL A 1156 -19.34 7.88 20.27
CA VAL A 1156 -18.74 6.65 20.83
C VAL A 1156 -18.15 5.81 19.69
N TRP A 1157 -18.86 5.66 18.57
CA TRP A 1157 -18.34 5.00 17.36
C TRP A 1157 -17.15 5.72 16.72
N SER A 1158 -17.05 7.05 16.83
CA SER A 1158 -15.91 7.84 16.32
C SER A 1158 -14.72 7.92 17.27
N VAL A 1159 -14.90 7.47 18.51
CA VAL A 1159 -13.85 7.35 19.54
C VAL A 1159 -13.33 5.91 19.61
N VAL A 1160 -14.15 4.94 19.22
CA VAL A 1160 -13.79 3.52 19.06
C VAL A 1160 -13.12 3.24 17.69
N ARG A 1161 -13.46 4.01 16.64
CA ARG A 1161 -12.63 4.16 15.43
C ARG A 1161 -11.43 5.05 15.71
#